data_AF-H6UWP5-F1
#
_entry.id   AF-H6UWP5-F1
#
_cell.length_a   1.000
_cell.length_b   1.000
_cell.length_c   1.000
_cell.angle_alpha   90.00
_cell.angle_beta   90.00
_cell.angle_gamma   90.00
#
_symmetry.space_group_name_H-M   'P 1'
#
loop_
_entity.id
_entity.type
_entity.pdbx_description
1 polymer ?
#
loop_
_entity_poly.entity_id
_entity_poly.type
_entity_poly.pdbx_seq_one_letter_code
_entity_poly.pdbx_strand_id
1 'polypeptide(L)'
;MSLLKGKIRTHKGSFVDELGRIIQLKGINLDGGSKYPKTPYYPSHKPVKGNEGLFFDGDHVSFVGRPFPLDEAPEHIKRIKSLGYNSIRYIFTWEAIEHEGPGKYDEQFIDYTIEVLKIIDEIGGLYVYLDPHQDVWSRHSGGDGAPMWTLYAAGFDPKTFDKTEAAVLQNYFPHDPKAYPKMLWTTNYKRLVAGSMFTLFFAGKSLAPKAIINGVNIQDYLQDHFIASVGYLVQRIKDAAPKLFEKTIIGVETMNEPNPGYIGTPEIDKIPDNQNLRLGTCPTMFQSVKLGVGIPTEVDEYKISVFGPKKTGTNLIDPDGTIAWLTSDEFDKHYGFKRSSVWKLGECIWAQHGVWDVETTTLLEPDYFATDPSTGAKVDEDYFINNYYIDYYKKFRKAVRDILPDTFIFLQSPPLQIPPRLIGTDLIDSNTVFCPHYYDGMSLMFKTWNKKYNVDTLGIMRGRYSNPVFGIVLGEANIRKSFKNQLLEMSLESQDNLGKDVPVMFTEIGMPFDMDDKKAYNDDDFSSQTSALDALGFALEGNNLSHSWWCYTSDNCHKWGDRFNNEDFSFWSKDDDLDASTLVDSKTLSINQKKKLAFQEHSASVTDFDSDTGTLTGSSSALRSQYGTTYSSSSDKPSHEGLRAIDSIIRPYPLALNGTFLDADFDLQQVKYTLKLNGKDVSQSSTRIYLPHWHFPSGDTDIDITSGSVTIDEELEVLEWSHLGGEQTIVIKNLNVKEAEQGWSSCFSSIINSCC
;
A
#
# COMPACT_ATOMS: atom_id res chain seq x y z
N MET A 1 5.51 -19.40 -20.73
CA MET A 1 6.57 -18.43 -21.11
C MET A 1 6.49 -17.17 -20.22
N SER A 2 7.34 -16.13 -20.37
CA SER A 2 7.42 -14.97 -19.46
C SER A 2 6.87 -13.68 -20.10
N LEU A 3 6.10 -12.88 -19.35
CA LEU A 3 5.53 -11.59 -19.81
C LEU A 3 6.63 -10.58 -20.21
N LEU A 4 7.75 -10.57 -19.47
CA LEU A 4 8.96 -9.78 -19.75
C LEU A 4 10.21 -10.65 -19.63
N LYS A 5 11.29 -10.32 -20.34
CA LYS A 5 12.56 -11.06 -20.31
C LYS A 5 13.71 -10.10 -20.02
N GLY A 6 14.61 -10.51 -19.12
CA GLY A 6 15.90 -9.86 -18.92
C GLY A 6 15.91 -8.81 -17.80
N LYS A 7 17.08 -8.19 -17.65
CA LYS A 7 17.38 -7.20 -16.61
C LYS A 7 16.76 -5.85 -16.97
N ILE A 8 16.05 -5.23 -16.03
CA ILE A 8 15.51 -3.88 -16.18
C ILE A 8 16.60 -2.86 -15.81
N ARG A 9 16.60 -1.73 -16.52
CA ARG A 9 17.42 -0.55 -16.23
C ARG A 9 16.53 0.68 -16.17
N THR A 10 17.09 1.84 -15.82
CA THR A 10 16.39 3.11 -15.97
C THR A 10 16.98 3.92 -17.12
N HIS A 11 16.14 4.70 -17.77
CA HIS A 11 16.55 5.69 -18.76
C HIS A 11 15.54 6.83 -18.77
N LYS A 12 15.97 8.08 -18.55
CA LYS A 12 15.12 9.28 -18.61
C LYS A 12 13.83 9.16 -17.80
N GLY A 13 13.93 8.69 -16.55
CA GLY A 13 12.80 8.59 -15.64
C GLY A 13 11.84 7.44 -15.95
N SER A 14 12.25 6.47 -16.76
CA SER A 14 11.47 5.28 -17.10
C SER A 14 12.26 4.00 -16.86
N PHE A 15 11.56 2.93 -16.48
CA PHE A 15 12.12 1.58 -16.56
C PHE A 15 12.23 1.16 -18.02
N VAL A 16 13.34 0.52 -18.41
CA VAL A 16 13.57 0.05 -19.77
C VAL A 16 14.13 -1.36 -19.80
N ASP A 17 13.78 -2.11 -20.84
CA ASP A 17 14.40 -3.40 -21.15
C ASP A 17 15.70 -3.24 -21.96
N GLU A 18 16.31 -4.37 -22.31
CA GLU A 18 17.56 -4.43 -23.09
C GLU A 18 17.42 -3.86 -24.52
N LEU A 19 16.20 -3.74 -25.04
CA LEU A 19 15.90 -3.13 -26.34
C LEU A 19 15.61 -1.62 -26.21
N GLY A 20 15.61 -1.09 -24.99
CA GLY A 20 15.29 0.31 -24.70
C GLY A 20 13.80 0.64 -24.80
N ARG A 21 12.91 -0.36 -24.69
CA ARG A 21 11.46 -0.14 -24.61
C ARG A 21 11.08 0.27 -23.19
N ILE A 22 10.13 1.19 -23.05
CA ILE A 22 9.64 1.64 -21.73
C ILE A 22 8.77 0.54 -21.12
N ILE A 23 9.13 0.08 -19.93
CA ILE A 23 8.42 -0.96 -19.17
C ILE A 23 7.52 -0.29 -18.13
N GLN A 24 6.28 -0.75 -18.05
CA GLN A 24 5.42 -0.46 -16.90
C GLN A 24 5.46 -1.65 -15.94
N LEU A 25 5.93 -1.41 -14.71
CA LEU A 25 5.84 -2.39 -13.64
C LEU A 25 4.43 -2.30 -13.03
N LYS A 26 3.64 -3.35 -13.18
CA LYS A 26 2.30 -3.48 -12.60
C LYS A 26 2.31 -4.68 -11.67
N GLY A 27 2.18 -4.43 -10.38
CA GLY A 27 2.39 -5.44 -9.35
C GLY A 27 1.36 -5.42 -8.25
N ILE A 28 1.68 -6.17 -7.20
CA ILE A 28 0.88 -6.28 -5.99
C ILE A 28 1.76 -6.51 -4.77
N ASN A 29 1.30 -6.05 -3.62
CA ASN A 29 1.90 -6.30 -2.32
C ASN A 29 1.64 -7.73 -1.85
N LEU A 30 2.70 -8.43 -1.41
CA LEU A 30 2.66 -9.83 -0.98
C LEU A 30 3.43 -9.99 0.35
N ASP A 31 2.78 -10.28 1.49
CA ASP A 31 1.33 -10.35 1.70
C ASP A 31 0.93 -9.61 2.99
N GLY A 32 -0.32 -9.14 3.09
CA GLY A 32 -0.79 -8.42 4.28
C GLY A 32 -0.75 -9.25 5.58
N GLY A 33 -0.76 -10.58 5.47
CA GLY A 33 -0.61 -11.50 6.59
C GLY A 33 0.82 -11.57 7.15
N SER A 34 1.82 -11.06 6.43
CA SER A 34 3.22 -11.01 6.88
C SER A 34 3.49 -9.97 7.98
N LYS A 35 2.49 -9.17 8.35
CA LYS A 35 2.54 -8.18 9.45
C LYS A 35 2.55 -8.77 10.86
N TYR A 36 2.28 -10.07 11.01
CA TYR A 36 2.21 -10.72 12.31
C TYR A 36 2.66 -12.19 12.26
N PRO A 37 3.19 -12.73 13.37
CA PRO A 37 3.83 -14.04 13.36
C PRO A 37 2.84 -15.16 13.01
N LYS A 38 3.37 -16.21 12.37
CA LYS A 38 2.62 -17.44 12.11
C LYS A 38 2.43 -18.23 13.40
N THR A 39 3.47 -18.29 14.24
CA THR A 39 3.49 -19.04 15.49
C THR A 39 4.09 -18.18 16.61
N PRO A 40 3.40 -17.99 17.75
CA PRO A 40 1.99 -18.31 17.93
C PRO A 40 1.11 -17.47 17.00
N TYR A 41 0.04 -18.07 16.46
CA TYR A 41 -0.88 -17.34 15.59
C TYR A 41 -1.67 -16.29 16.39
N TYR A 42 -1.29 -15.02 16.27
CA TYR A 42 -1.81 -13.93 17.09
C TYR A 42 -2.15 -12.65 16.29
N PRO A 43 -3.19 -12.68 15.43
CA PRO A 43 -3.65 -11.49 14.73
C PRO A 43 -4.20 -10.42 15.68
N SER A 44 -4.32 -9.17 15.22
CA SER A 44 -4.69 -8.00 16.04
C SER A 44 -6.09 -8.07 16.67
N HIS A 45 -6.98 -8.89 16.12
CA HIS A 45 -8.32 -9.11 16.69
C HIS A 45 -8.36 -10.16 17.81
N LYS A 46 -7.24 -10.84 18.11
CA LYS A 46 -7.19 -11.76 19.27
C LYS A 46 -6.98 -10.97 20.56
N PRO A 47 -7.82 -11.17 21.58
CA PRO A 47 -7.75 -10.39 22.81
C PRO A 47 -6.52 -10.75 23.64
N VAL A 48 -5.83 -9.74 24.17
CA VAL A 48 -4.72 -9.93 25.13
C VAL A 48 -5.24 -10.63 26.38
N LYS A 49 -4.56 -11.72 26.80
CA LYS A 49 -4.92 -12.50 27.98
C LYS A 49 -3.93 -12.27 29.11
N GLY A 50 -4.07 -11.15 29.80
CA GLY A 50 -3.20 -10.77 30.91
C GLY A 50 -1.74 -10.52 30.51
N ASN A 51 -0.93 -10.12 31.50
CA ASN A 51 0.43 -9.62 31.30
C ASN A 51 1.50 -10.72 31.13
N GLU A 52 1.10 -11.98 31.22
CA GLU A 52 1.90 -13.18 30.95
C GLU A 52 1.39 -13.94 29.71
N GLY A 53 0.49 -13.34 28.94
CA GLY A 53 -0.07 -13.95 27.74
C GLY A 53 0.93 -14.01 26.58
N LEU A 54 0.70 -14.94 25.66
CA LEU A 54 1.50 -15.15 24.43
C LEU A 54 1.73 -13.89 23.58
N PHE A 55 0.89 -12.86 23.73
CA PHE A 55 1.07 -11.59 23.02
C PHE A 55 2.40 -10.90 23.39
N PHE A 56 2.80 -10.99 24.67
CA PHE A 56 4.01 -10.37 25.21
C PHE A 56 5.23 -11.32 25.22
N ASP A 57 5.13 -12.46 24.54
CA ASP A 57 6.26 -13.33 24.26
C ASP A 57 6.78 -13.03 22.84
N GLY A 58 7.69 -12.07 22.75
CA GLY A 58 8.25 -11.61 21.46
C GLY A 58 9.50 -12.36 21.05
N ASP A 59 10.15 -13.06 21.97
CA ASP A 59 11.42 -13.72 21.70
C ASP A 59 11.24 -15.10 21.09
N HIS A 60 10.04 -15.68 21.21
CA HIS A 60 9.73 -17.03 20.74
C HIS A 60 8.64 -17.02 19.66
N VAL A 61 8.59 -15.96 18.86
CA VAL A 61 7.73 -15.88 17.67
C VAL A 61 8.42 -16.48 16.46
N SER A 62 7.65 -16.92 15.47
CA SER A 62 8.18 -17.36 14.19
C SER A 62 7.28 -16.90 13.06
N PHE A 63 7.92 -16.36 12.03
CA PHE A 63 7.29 -15.94 10.78
C PHE A 63 7.44 -17.00 9.68
N VAL A 64 8.10 -18.14 9.95
CA VAL A 64 8.18 -19.27 9.02
C VAL A 64 6.78 -19.69 8.60
N GLY A 65 6.53 -19.73 7.29
CA GLY A 65 5.19 -19.97 6.72
C GLY A 65 4.39 -18.69 6.41
N ARG A 66 5.00 -17.51 6.50
CA ARG A 66 4.52 -16.23 5.92
C ARG A 66 5.34 -15.90 4.67
N PRO A 67 4.71 -15.67 3.50
CA PRO A 67 3.30 -15.31 3.32
C PRO A 67 2.30 -16.48 3.36
N PHE A 68 2.74 -17.72 3.12
CA PHE A 68 1.90 -18.92 3.12
C PHE A 68 2.77 -20.20 3.19
N PRO A 69 2.27 -21.38 3.56
CA PRO A 69 3.05 -22.62 3.44
C PRO A 69 3.70 -22.82 2.06
N LEU A 70 4.89 -23.43 2.01
CA LEU A 70 5.67 -23.58 0.76
C LEU A 70 4.94 -24.41 -0.30
N ASP A 71 4.08 -25.34 0.11
CA ASP A 71 3.25 -26.18 -0.75
C ASP A 71 2.05 -25.41 -1.36
N GLU A 72 1.56 -24.37 -0.67
CA GLU A 72 0.52 -23.46 -1.19
C GLU A 72 1.12 -22.36 -2.10
N ALA A 73 2.42 -22.09 -1.98
CA ALA A 73 3.08 -20.99 -2.68
C ALA A 73 2.90 -20.99 -4.21
N PRO A 74 3.05 -22.13 -4.93
CA PRO A 74 2.91 -22.11 -6.38
C PRO A 74 1.52 -21.67 -6.85
N GLU A 75 0.48 -21.99 -6.09
CA GLU A 75 -0.90 -21.64 -6.43
C GLU A 75 -1.14 -20.13 -6.30
N HIS A 76 -0.77 -19.56 -5.15
CA HIS A 76 -0.91 -18.12 -4.90
C HIS A 76 -0.13 -17.28 -5.92
N ILE A 77 1.13 -17.66 -6.22
CA ILE A 77 1.97 -16.93 -7.17
C ILE A 77 1.43 -17.04 -8.61
N LYS A 78 0.93 -18.23 -9.02
CA LYS A 78 0.28 -18.40 -10.33
C LYS A 78 -1.00 -17.56 -10.45
N ARG A 79 -1.79 -17.47 -9.38
CA ARG A 79 -2.99 -16.61 -9.32
C ARG A 79 -2.65 -15.14 -9.47
N ILE A 80 -1.60 -14.65 -8.80
CA ILE A 80 -1.13 -13.26 -8.98
C ILE A 80 -0.70 -13.03 -10.44
N LYS A 81 0.06 -13.96 -11.01
CA LYS A 81 0.51 -13.87 -12.41
C LYS A 81 -0.65 -13.88 -13.41
N SER A 82 -1.74 -14.61 -13.14
CA SER A 82 -2.90 -14.66 -14.03
C SER A 82 -3.70 -13.36 -14.07
N LEU A 83 -3.46 -12.43 -13.14
CA LEU A 83 -4.01 -11.07 -13.20
C LEU A 83 -3.25 -10.17 -14.20
N GLY A 84 -2.21 -10.70 -14.85
CA GLY A 84 -1.33 -9.97 -15.75
C GLY A 84 -0.26 -9.17 -15.04
N TYR A 85 -0.06 -9.37 -13.74
CA TYR A 85 0.94 -8.64 -12.97
C TYR A 85 2.34 -9.18 -13.27
N ASN A 86 3.32 -8.27 -13.31
CA ASN A 86 4.70 -8.54 -13.65
C ASN A 86 5.67 -8.19 -12.51
N SER A 87 5.16 -7.74 -11.36
CA SER A 87 5.97 -7.44 -10.18
C SER A 87 5.28 -7.76 -8.85
N ILE A 88 6.07 -7.99 -7.82
CA ILE A 88 5.66 -8.26 -6.44
C ILE A 88 6.49 -7.36 -5.51
N ARG A 89 5.82 -6.64 -4.62
CA ARG A 89 6.43 -6.05 -3.42
C ARG A 89 6.42 -7.11 -2.33
N TYR A 90 7.58 -7.69 -2.03
CA TYR A 90 7.70 -8.78 -1.06
C TYR A 90 7.91 -8.20 0.34
N ILE A 91 6.90 -8.35 1.18
CA ILE A 91 6.80 -7.76 2.51
C ILE A 91 7.51 -8.67 3.52
N PHE A 92 8.35 -8.07 4.36
CA PHE A 92 8.85 -8.70 5.59
C PHE A 92 9.02 -7.64 6.67
N THR A 93 8.87 -8.03 7.93
CA THR A 93 9.07 -7.10 9.06
C THR A 93 10.45 -7.27 9.67
N TRP A 94 10.92 -6.24 10.37
CA TRP A 94 12.16 -6.34 11.15
C TRP A 94 12.03 -7.42 12.26
N GLU A 95 10.85 -7.54 12.87
CA GLU A 95 10.53 -8.60 13.84
C GLU A 95 10.73 -10.00 13.22
N ALA A 96 10.32 -10.21 11.97
CA ALA A 96 10.50 -11.50 11.32
C ALA A 96 11.97 -11.95 11.22
N ILE A 97 12.90 -10.99 11.14
CA ILE A 97 14.34 -11.26 11.03
C ILE A 97 15.02 -11.30 12.40
N GLU A 98 14.69 -10.41 13.32
CA GLU A 98 15.49 -10.14 14.53
C GLU A 98 14.63 -10.08 15.82
N HIS A 99 13.67 -11.00 15.98
CA HIS A 99 12.76 -11.01 17.12
C HIS A 99 13.44 -11.37 18.46
N GLU A 100 14.36 -12.33 18.49
CA GLU A 100 14.97 -12.86 19.73
C GLU A 100 15.89 -11.85 20.46
N GLY A 101 16.30 -10.79 19.78
CA GLY A 101 17.16 -9.75 20.34
C GLY A 101 18.15 -9.15 19.34
N PRO A 102 18.85 -8.09 19.76
CA PRO A 102 19.81 -7.38 18.91
C PRO A 102 20.95 -8.31 18.45
N GLY A 103 21.16 -8.38 17.15
CA GLY A 103 22.15 -9.18 16.44
C GLY A 103 21.81 -10.67 16.32
N LYS A 104 20.60 -11.10 16.70
CA LYS A 104 20.16 -12.50 16.63
C LYS A 104 19.16 -12.69 15.50
N TYR A 105 19.64 -13.21 14.38
CA TYR A 105 18.82 -13.37 13.17
C TYR A 105 18.13 -14.74 13.12
N ASP A 106 16.86 -14.75 12.71
CA ASP A 106 16.07 -15.98 12.48
C ASP A 106 16.47 -16.62 11.15
N GLU A 107 17.46 -17.50 11.21
CA GLU A 107 17.94 -18.26 10.05
C GLU A 107 16.83 -19.10 9.39
N GLN A 108 15.85 -19.60 10.16
CA GLN A 108 14.78 -20.44 9.62
C GLN A 108 13.81 -19.60 8.77
N PHE A 109 13.46 -18.41 9.24
CA PHE A 109 12.65 -17.48 8.44
C PHE A 109 13.37 -17.01 7.18
N ILE A 110 14.67 -16.72 7.28
CA ILE A 110 15.49 -16.33 6.12
C ILE A 110 15.56 -17.46 5.09
N ASP A 111 15.84 -18.69 5.52
CA ASP A 111 15.88 -19.86 4.64
C ASP A 111 14.52 -20.09 3.97
N TYR A 112 13.44 -20.01 4.73
CA TYR A 112 12.08 -20.10 4.21
C TYR A 112 11.80 -19.00 3.16
N THR A 113 12.20 -17.75 3.41
CA THR A 113 12.03 -16.63 2.47
C THR A 113 12.78 -16.90 1.16
N ILE A 114 14.00 -17.44 1.23
CA ILE A 114 14.78 -17.82 0.04
C ILE A 114 14.04 -18.88 -0.79
N GLU A 115 13.41 -19.87 -0.15
CA GLU A 115 12.62 -20.88 -0.86
C GLU A 115 11.37 -20.30 -1.53
N VAL A 116 10.65 -19.37 -0.89
CA VAL A 116 9.52 -18.67 -1.55
C VAL A 116 10.00 -17.88 -2.77
N LEU A 117 11.13 -17.16 -2.66
CA LEU A 117 11.70 -16.41 -3.78
C LEU A 117 12.17 -17.30 -4.93
N LYS A 118 12.67 -18.51 -4.65
CA LYS A 118 12.97 -19.53 -5.67
C LYS A 118 11.71 -20.00 -6.39
N ILE A 119 10.61 -20.23 -5.67
CA ILE A 119 9.32 -20.60 -6.27
C ILE A 119 8.82 -19.48 -7.21
N ILE A 120 8.96 -18.21 -6.81
CA ILE A 120 8.63 -17.07 -7.67
C ILE A 120 9.50 -17.06 -8.94
N ASP A 121 10.82 -17.29 -8.83
CA ASP A 121 11.74 -17.36 -9.97
C ASP A 121 11.43 -18.52 -10.93
N GLU A 122 11.08 -19.69 -10.39
CA GLU A 122 10.71 -20.91 -11.12
C GLU A 122 9.42 -20.70 -11.93
N ILE A 123 8.41 -20.06 -11.36
CA ILE A 123 7.19 -19.68 -12.07
C ILE A 123 7.50 -18.63 -13.16
N GLY A 124 8.40 -17.69 -12.82
CA GLY A 124 8.97 -16.70 -13.72
C GLY A 124 7.99 -15.62 -14.21
N GLY A 125 8.54 -14.52 -14.73
CA GLY A 125 7.77 -13.39 -15.26
C GLY A 125 7.27 -12.41 -14.21
N LEU A 126 7.81 -12.49 -13.00
CA LEU A 126 7.55 -11.58 -11.90
C LEU A 126 8.89 -11.01 -11.41
N TYR A 127 8.98 -9.69 -11.37
CA TYR A 127 10.05 -8.98 -10.68
C TYR A 127 9.70 -8.82 -9.19
N VAL A 128 10.68 -8.90 -8.31
CA VAL A 128 10.50 -8.77 -6.87
C VAL A 128 11.33 -7.61 -6.37
N TYR A 129 10.76 -6.77 -5.52
CA TYR A 129 11.53 -5.85 -4.70
C TYR A 129 11.16 -6.06 -3.23
N LEU A 130 12.18 -6.01 -2.38
CA LEU A 130 12.10 -6.38 -0.97
C LEU A 130 11.68 -5.16 -0.15
N ASP A 131 10.63 -5.29 0.65
CA ASP A 131 10.07 -4.23 1.47
C ASP A 131 10.23 -4.54 2.97
N PRO A 132 11.12 -3.83 3.70
CA PRO A 132 11.17 -3.87 5.14
C PRO A 132 10.00 -3.06 5.70
N HIS A 133 8.89 -3.77 5.89
CA HIS A 133 7.58 -3.21 6.21
C HIS A 133 7.44 -2.87 7.69
N GLN A 134 6.68 -1.82 7.95
CA GLN A 134 6.22 -1.42 9.26
C GLN A 134 5.00 -0.51 9.11
N ASP A 135 4.09 -0.60 10.07
CA ASP A 135 3.10 0.42 10.37
C ASP A 135 3.24 0.79 11.83
N VAL A 136 3.24 2.08 12.16
CA VAL A 136 3.21 2.53 13.57
C VAL A 136 4.24 1.78 14.45
N TRP A 137 5.44 1.58 13.94
CA TRP A 137 6.58 0.98 14.63
C TRP A 137 6.50 -0.52 14.94
N SER A 138 5.47 -1.05 15.60
CA SER A 138 5.44 -2.43 16.12
C SER A 138 4.01 -2.93 16.37
N ARG A 139 3.82 -4.25 16.38
CA ARG A 139 2.58 -4.90 16.84
C ARG A 139 2.21 -4.60 18.27
N HIS A 140 3.18 -4.21 19.08
CA HIS A 140 2.97 -3.79 20.45
C HIS A 140 2.61 -2.30 20.57
N SER A 141 2.66 -1.53 19.48
CA SER A 141 2.23 -0.12 19.41
C SER A 141 1.03 0.10 18.48
N GLY A 142 0.34 -0.97 18.06
CA GLY A 142 -0.89 -0.91 17.26
C GLY A 142 -0.70 -1.02 15.75
N GLY A 143 0.53 -1.22 15.27
CA GLY A 143 0.83 -1.51 13.85
C GLY A 143 1.73 -2.74 13.73
N ASP A 144 2.81 -2.75 12.96
CA ASP A 144 3.75 -3.87 12.79
C ASP A 144 5.17 -3.38 12.49
N GLY A 145 6.13 -4.28 12.28
CA GLY A 145 7.48 -3.91 11.87
C GLY A 145 8.55 -4.29 12.89
N ALA A 146 8.82 -3.43 13.86
CA ALA A 146 9.94 -3.56 14.80
C ALA A 146 9.70 -4.61 15.90
N PRO A 147 10.75 -5.38 16.26
CA PRO A 147 10.69 -6.37 17.33
C PRO A 147 10.54 -5.71 18.71
N MET A 148 9.98 -6.45 19.66
CA MET A 148 9.64 -5.93 20.98
C MET A 148 10.86 -5.43 21.78
N TRP A 149 12.05 -6.01 21.57
CA TRP A 149 13.27 -5.56 22.25
C TRP A 149 13.59 -4.09 21.96
N THR A 150 13.11 -3.51 20.86
CA THR A 150 13.28 -2.08 20.54
C THR A 150 12.54 -1.17 21.52
N LEU A 151 11.36 -1.60 21.99
CA LEU A 151 10.57 -0.88 23.00
C LEU A 151 11.27 -0.95 24.35
N TYR A 152 11.76 -2.13 24.72
CA TYR A 152 12.56 -2.30 25.94
C TYR A 152 13.86 -1.50 25.87
N ALA A 153 14.54 -1.44 24.72
CA ALA A 153 15.72 -0.61 24.51
C ALA A 153 15.42 0.88 24.73
N ALA A 154 14.23 1.36 24.33
CA ALA A 154 13.77 2.72 24.61
C ALA A 154 13.25 2.94 26.06
N GLY A 155 13.16 1.87 26.85
CA GLY A 155 12.73 1.89 28.25
C GLY A 155 11.21 1.77 28.44
N PHE A 156 10.46 1.39 27.41
CA PHE A 156 9.01 1.21 27.49
C PHE A 156 8.62 -0.18 28.00
N ASP A 157 7.49 -0.26 28.71
CA ASP A 157 6.83 -1.51 29.10
C ASP A 157 5.53 -1.70 28.30
N PRO A 158 5.51 -2.56 27.27
CA PRO A 158 4.32 -2.78 26.44
C PRO A 158 3.10 -3.29 27.21
N LYS A 159 3.30 -3.89 28.40
CA LYS A 159 2.23 -4.47 29.21
C LYS A 159 1.33 -3.41 29.85
N THR A 160 1.74 -2.14 29.82
CA THR A 160 1.01 -1.04 30.48
C THR A 160 0.39 -0.05 29.49
N PHE A 161 0.57 -0.26 28.19
CA PHE A 161 0.15 0.70 27.16
C PHE A 161 -1.36 0.92 27.09
N ASP A 162 -2.17 -0.10 27.36
CA ASP A 162 -3.63 0.02 27.42
C ASP A 162 -4.06 1.00 28.52
N LYS A 163 -3.58 0.76 29.75
CA LYS A 163 -3.93 1.57 30.93
C LYS A 163 -3.40 3.00 30.85
N THR A 164 -2.25 3.19 30.21
CA THR A 164 -1.63 4.52 30.01
C THR A 164 -2.08 5.21 28.73
N GLU A 165 -2.88 4.54 27.88
CA GLU A 165 -3.18 4.98 26.52
C GLU A 165 -1.94 5.35 25.67
N ALA A 166 -0.76 4.82 26.04
CA ALA A 166 0.51 5.10 25.37
C ALA A 166 0.53 4.58 23.94
N ALA A 167 -0.24 3.53 23.67
CA ALA A 167 -0.64 3.05 22.37
C ALA A 167 -2.03 2.42 22.44
N VAL A 168 -2.78 2.47 21.35
CA VAL A 168 -4.12 1.88 21.21
C VAL A 168 -4.03 0.72 20.23
N LEU A 169 -4.40 -0.47 20.68
CA LEU A 169 -4.31 -1.71 19.91
C LEU A 169 -5.70 -2.32 19.78
N GLN A 170 -6.03 -2.88 18.62
CA GLN A 170 -7.27 -3.64 18.44
C GLN A 170 -7.42 -4.78 19.47
N ASN A 171 -6.31 -5.38 19.91
CA ASN A 171 -6.29 -6.48 20.86
C ASN A 171 -6.92 -6.13 22.23
N TYR A 172 -7.05 -4.84 22.56
CA TYR A 172 -7.69 -4.35 23.79
C TYR A 172 -9.17 -3.99 23.63
N PHE A 173 -9.79 -4.36 22.50
CA PHE A 173 -11.24 -4.21 22.27
C PHE A 173 -11.96 -5.58 22.32
N PRO A 174 -11.89 -6.34 23.44
CA PRO A 174 -12.21 -7.77 23.48
C PRO A 174 -13.70 -8.11 23.40
N HIS A 175 -14.60 -7.14 23.58
CA HIS A 175 -16.04 -7.42 23.78
C HIS A 175 -16.92 -7.16 22.55
N ASP A 176 -16.48 -6.32 21.61
CA ASP A 176 -17.19 -6.10 20.35
C ASP A 176 -16.20 -5.65 19.26
N PRO A 177 -16.02 -6.43 18.18
CA PRO A 177 -15.23 -6.04 17.01
C PRO A 177 -15.66 -4.70 16.39
N LYS A 178 -16.93 -4.31 16.58
CA LYS A 178 -17.47 -3.01 16.14
C LYS A 178 -17.10 -1.86 17.06
N ALA A 179 -16.63 -2.15 18.29
CA ALA A 179 -16.13 -1.13 19.21
C ALA A 179 -14.75 -0.59 18.82
N TYR A 180 -14.04 -1.27 17.91
CA TYR A 180 -12.81 -0.76 17.32
C TYR A 180 -13.13 0.06 16.06
N PRO A 181 -13.03 1.41 16.11
CA PRO A 181 -13.36 2.27 14.98
C PRO A 181 -12.41 2.06 13.80
N LYS A 182 -12.96 2.18 12.58
CA LYS A 182 -12.19 2.22 11.32
C LYS A 182 -11.07 3.27 11.45
N MET A 183 -9.84 2.92 11.05
CA MET A 183 -8.67 3.80 11.08
C MET A 183 -8.26 4.31 12.48
N LEU A 184 -8.67 3.70 13.60
CA LEU A 184 -8.21 4.16 14.92
C LEU A 184 -6.70 3.96 15.11
N TRP A 185 -6.13 2.87 14.58
CA TRP A 185 -4.72 2.52 14.73
C TRP A 185 -3.75 3.61 14.25
N THR A 186 -4.09 4.35 13.19
CA THR A 186 -3.23 5.40 12.62
C THR A 186 -3.05 6.58 13.58
N THR A 187 -3.93 6.74 14.58
CA THR A 187 -3.77 7.78 15.62
C THR A 187 -2.56 7.56 16.51
N ASN A 188 -2.03 6.33 16.56
CA ASN A 188 -0.85 5.99 17.35
C ASN A 188 0.40 6.75 16.92
N TYR A 189 0.53 7.20 15.66
CA TYR A 189 1.67 8.00 15.20
C TYR A 189 1.91 9.26 16.05
N LYS A 190 0.88 9.74 16.77
CA LYS A 190 0.96 10.91 17.66
C LYS A 190 0.83 10.57 19.15
N ARG A 191 0.70 9.29 19.51
CA ARG A 191 0.73 8.81 20.90
C ARG A 191 2.15 8.56 21.37
N LEU A 192 2.29 8.35 22.68
CA LEU A 192 3.58 8.30 23.38
C LEU A 192 4.59 7.36 22.71
N VAL A 193 4.18 6.13 22.42
CA VAL A 193 5.12 5.07 22.00
C VAL A 193 5.62 5.34 20.59
N ALA A 194 4.75 5.33 19.58
CA ALA A 194 5.19 5.50 18.19
C ALA A 194 5.81 6.88 17.96
N GLY A 195 5.21 7.94 18.52
CA GLY A 195 5.77 9.29 18.46
C GLY A 195 7.19 9.37 19.02
N SER A 196 7.45 8.72 20.16
CA SER A 196 8.81 8.66 20.74
C SER A 196 9.73 7.77 19.93
N MET A 197 9.32 6.57 19.52
CA MET A 197 10.18 5.62 18.81
C MET A 197 10.69 6.17 17.48
N PHE A 198 9.83 6.79 16.67
CA PHE A 198 10.27 7.46 15.44
C PHE A 198 11.21 8.63 15.71
N THR A 199 10.94 9.41 16.76
CA THR A 199 11.82 10.52 17.16
C THR A 199 13.20 10.02 17.56
N LEU A 200 13.27 8.94 18.35
CA LEU A 200 14.53 8.32 18.75
C LEU A 200 15.25 7.71 17.55
N PHE A 201 14.52 7.07 16.64
CA PHE A 201 15.08 6.42 15.45
C PHE A 201 15.68 7.42 14.44
N PHE A 202 15.06 8.58 14.22
CA PHE A 202 15.54 9.54 13.22
C PHE A 202 16.37 10.69 13.80
N ALA A 203 16.08 11.14 15.03
CA ALA A 203 16.67 12.34 15.62
C ALA A 203 17.15 12.14 17.07
N GLY A 204 17.32 10.91 17.55
CA GLY A 204 17.74 10.63 18.93
C GLY A 204 19.07 11.28 19.34
N LYS A 205 20.01 11.51 18.42
CA LYS A 205 21.26 12.23 18.72
C LYS A 205 21.03 13.71 19.03
N SER A 206 20.13 14.33 18.29
CA SER A 206 19.80 15.75 18.45
C SER A 206 18.85 15.98 19.61
N LEU A 207 17.76 15.20 19.67
CA LEU A 207 16.63 15.44 20.57
C LEU A 207 16.64 14.54 21.82
N ALA A 208 17.44 13.48 21.86
CA ALA A 208 17.58 12.61 23.03
C ALA A 208 19.06 12.25 23.33
N PRO A 209 19.98 13.22 23.42
CA PRO A 209 21.42 12.96 23.52
C PRO A 209 21.83 12.14 24.76
N LYS A 210 21.03 12.11 25.83
CA LYS A 210 21.29 11.29 27.03
C LYS A 210 20.90 9.82 26.84
N ALA A 211 20.14 9.49 25.80
CA ALA A 211 19.69 8.13 25.51
C ALA A 211 20.83 7.30 24.88
N ILE A 212 21.84 6.99 25.70
CA ILE A 212 23.01 6.20 25.33
C ILE A 212 22.84 4.76 25.83
N ILE A 213 22.91 3.81 24.91
CA ILE A 213 22.82 2.36 25.14
C ILE A 213 24.01 1.67 24.47
N ASN A 214 24.67 0.76 25.18
CA ASN A 214 25.85 0.03 24.67
C ASN A 214 26.96 0.95 24.12
N GLY A 215 27.10 2.15 24.70
CA GLY A 215 28.13 3.13 24.33
C GLY A 215 27.81 4.00 23.11
N VAL A 216 26.65 3.83 22.48
CA VAL A 216 26.19 4.65 21.35
C VAL A 216 24.84 5.29 21.64
N ASN A 217 24.46 6.32 20.89
CA ASN A 217 23.12 6.88 21.00
C ASN A 217 22.08 5.89 20.46
N ILE A 218 20.89 5.86 21.07
CA ILE A 218 19.78 4.98 20.69
C ILE A 218 19.39 5.12 19.22
N GLN A 219 19.57 6.30 18.61
CA GLN A 219 19.39 6.50 17.17
C GLN A 219 20.28 5.57 16.36
N ASP A 220 21.59 5.62 16.60
CA ASP A 220 22.54 4.77 15.87
C ASP A 220 22.32 3.30 16.23
N TYR A 221 22.02 2.99 17.49
CA TYR A 221 21.70 1.62 17.91
C TYR A 221 20.53 1.03 17.10
N LEU A 222 19.38 1.71 17.06
CA LEU A 222 18.20 1.21 16.35
C LEU A 222 18.40 1.19 14.84
N GLN A 223 18.98 2.25 14.27
CA GLN A 223 19.24 2.32 12.82
C GLN A 223 20.22 1.23 12.38
N ASP A 224 21.33 1.06 13.09
CA ASP A 224 22.38 0.14 12.68
C ASP A 224 21.89 -1.32 12.80
N HIS A 225 21.08 -1.67 13.81
CA HIS A 225 20.45 -2.99 13.90
C HIS A 225 19.38 -3.24 12.81
N PHE A 226 18.49 -2.28 12.56
CA PHE A 226 17.51 -2.38 11.48
C PHE A 226 18.18 -2.54 10.11
N ILE A 227 19.17 -1.69 9.80
CA ILE A 227 19.90 -1.74 8.52
C ILE A 227 20.70 -3.04 8.41
N ALA A 228 21.32 -3.50 9.50
CA ALA A 228 22.09 -4.75 9.51
C ALA A 228 21.20 -5.97 9.30
N SER A 229 19.98 -6.01 9.84
CA SER A 229 19.05 -7.13 9.66
C SER A 229 18.57 -7.24 8.22
N VAL A 230 18.23 -6.11 7.58
CA VAL A 230 17.93 -6.06 6.13
C VAL A 230 19.14 -6.47 5.31
N GLY A 231 20.33 -5.92 5.62
CA GLY A 231 21.58 -6.29 4.96
C GLY A 231 21.90 -7.78 5.10
N TYR A 232 21.63 -8.37 6.26
CA TYR A 232 21.84 -9.79 6.51
C TYR A 232 20.94 -10.66 5.64
N LEU A 233 19.64 -10.36 5.56
CA LEU A 233 18.71 -11.04 4.65
C LEU A 233 19.20 -10.96 3.19
N VAL A 234 19.56 -9.77 2.72
CA VAL A 234 20.05 -9.55 1.35
C VAL A 234 21.34 -10.35 1.07
N GLN A 235 22.28 -10.35 2.01
CA GLN A 235 23.53 -11.12 1.91
C GLN A 235 23.26 -12.63 1.88
N ARG A 236 22.38 -13.14 2.74
CA ARG A 236 21.98 -14.56 2.77
C ARG A 236 21.32 -15.00 1.47
N ILE A 237 20.42 -14.19 0.89
CA ILE A 237 19.84 -14.45 -0.44
C ILE A 237 20.94 -14.51 -1.50
N LYS A 238 21.89 -13.58 -1.47
CA LYS A 238 22.99 -13.50 -2.45
C LYS A 238 23.89 -14.73 -2.38
N ASP A 239 24.21 -15.20 -1.18
CA ASP A 239 25.09 -16.35 -0.98
C ASP A 239 24.40 -17.67 -1.33
N ALA A 240 23.12 -17.83 -0.96
CA ALA A 240 22.38 -19.07 -1.18
C ALA A 240 21.79 -19.20 -2.59
N ALA A 241 21.38 -18.09 -3.22
CA ALA A 241 20.65 -18.07 -4.48
C ALA A 241 20.98 -16.81 -5.32
N PRO A 242 22.24 -16.58 -5.72
CA PRO A 242 22.67 -15.35 -6.40
C PRO A 242 21.91 -15.05 -7.70
N LYS A 243 21.48 -16.11 -8.40
CA LYS A 243 20.68 -16.00 -9.65
C LYS A 243 19.37 -15.24 -9.45
N LEU A 244 18.82 -15.20 -8.24
CA LEU A 244 17.63 -14.41 -7.94
C LEU A 244 17.87 -12.93 -8.24
N PHE A 245 19.03 -12.36 -7.92
CA PHE A 245 19.37 -10.96 -8.21
C PHE A 245 19.72 -10.68 -9.68
N GLU A 246 19.94 -11.72 -10.48
CA GLU A 246 20.19 -11.56 -11.92
C GLU A 246 18.89 -11.40 -12.72
N LYS A 247 17.78 -11.97 -12.22
CA LYS A 247 16.54 -12.15 -12.99
C LYS A 247 15.27 -11.70 -12.27
N THR A 248 15.14 -12.00 -10.97
CA THR A 248 13.87 -11.91 -10.24
C THR A 248 13.86 -10.75 -9.26
N ILE A 249 14.84 -10.65 -8.36
CA ILE A 249 14.93 -9.55 -7.39
C ILE A 249 15.62 -8.35 -8.04
N ILE A 250 14.91 -7.23 -8.12
CA ILE A 250 15.37 -6.01 -8.79
C ILE A 250 15.83 -4.92 -7.82
N GLY A 251 15.44 -4.99 -6.54
CA GLY A 251 15.89 -4.01 -5.56
C GLY A 251 15.36 -4.18 -4.15
N VAL A 252 15.71 -3.21 -3.32
CA VAL A 252 15.37 -3.15 -1.89
C VAL A 252 14.81 -1.76 -1.59
N GLU A 253 13.67 -1.71 -0.92
CA GLU A 253 13.03 -0.50 -0.44
C GLU A 253 13.58 -0.05 0.91
N THR A 254 13.63 1.25 1.13
CA THR A 254 14.31 1.83 2.30
C THR A 254 13.63 1.48 3.63
N MET A 255 12.35 1.79 3.77
CA MET A 255 11.50 1.56 4.93
C MET A 255 10.09 1.94 4.51
N ASN A 256 9.10 1.10 4.81
CA ASN A 256 7.71 1.44 4.58
C ASN A 256 7.31 2.69 5.40
N GLU A 257 6.71 3.67 4.73
CA GLU A 257 6.06 4.85 5.32
C GLU A 257 6.83 5.50 6.50
N PRO A 258 8.06 6.00 6.28
CA PRO A 258 8.83 6.62 7.36
C PRO A 258 8.06 7.81 7.94
N ASN A 259 8.07 7.95 9.28
CA ASN A 259 7.31 8.98 9.98
C ASN A 259 8.22 9.83 10.89
N PRO A 260 7.99 11.15 11.01
CA PRO A 260 8.78 12.01 11.90
C PRO A 260 8.50 11.80 13.40
N GLY A 261 7.43 11.09 13.78
CA GLY A 261 7.00 10.99 15.17
C GLY A 261 6.65 12.37 15.74
N TYR A 262 7.43 12.82 16.73
CA TYR A 262 7.30 14.15 17.33
C TYR A 262 8.18 15.22 16.68
N ILE A 263 9.13 14.86 15.82
CA ILE A 263 10.01 15.80 15.13
C ILE A 263 9.18 16.84 14.38
N GLY A 264 9.47 18.12 14.59
CA GLY A 264 8.75 19.23 13.97
C GLY A 264 7.41 19.60 14.61
N THR A 265 7.07 19.02 15.77
CA THR A 265 5.88 19.44 16.54
C THR A 265 6.07 20.87 17.04
N PRO A 266 5.24 21.86 16.61
CA PRO A 266 5.47 23.27 16.94
C PRO A 266 5.34 23.58 18.43
N GLU A 267 4.28 23.06 19.07
CA GLU A 267 4.01 23.22 20.50
C GLU A 267 3.41 21.92 21.02
N ILE A 268 4.02 21.32 22.06
CA ILE A 268 3.66 19.96 22.50
C ILE A 268 2.40 19.90 23.38
N ASP A 269 1.92 21.03 23.88
CA ASP A 269 0.67 21.15 24.63
C ASP A 269 -0.56 21.42 23.75
N LYS A 270 -0.39 21.40 22.42
CA LYS A 270 -1.47 21.59 21.44
C LYS A 270 -1.51 20.44 20.45
N ILE A 271 -2.69 20.21 19.86
CA ILE A 271 -2.82 19.36 18.69
C ILE A 271 -2.58 20.26 17.46
N PRO A 272 -1.53 20.03 16.65
CA PRO A 272 -1.24 20.88 15.51
C PRO A 272 -2.38 20.95 14.49
N ASP A 273 -2.60 22.12 13.88
CA ASP A 273 -3.67 22.32 12.89
C ASP A 273 -3.50 21.42 11.65
N ASN A 274 -2.26 21.08 11.29
CA ASN A 274 -1.94 20.15 10.20
C ASN A 274 -2.14 18.66 10.57
N GLN A 275 -2.44 18.32 11.82
CA GLN A 275 -2.84 16.98 12.21
C GLN A 275 -4.32 16.74 11.85
N ASN A 276 -4.55 16.40 10.58
CA ASN A 276 -5.89 16.20 10.01
C ASN A 276 -6.58 14.91 10.49
N LEU A 277 -5.79 13.91 10.87
CA LEU A 277 -6.31 12.65 11.42
C LEU A 277 -6.49 12.78 12.94
N ARG A 278 -7.75 12.91 13.38
CA ARG A 278 -8.14 12.91 14.81
C ARG A 278 -9.38 12.03 14.99
N LEU A 279 -9.25 10.95 15.73
CA LEU A 279 -10.29 9.96 15.94
C LEU A 279 -10.14 9.29 17.32
N GLY A 280 -11.25 9.07 18.01
CA GLY A 280 -11.21 8.56 19.39
C GLY A 280 -10.53 9.57 20.32
N THR A 281 -9.90 9.09 21.39
CA THR A 281 -9.07 9.94 22.24
C THR A 281 -7.86 10.45 21.45
N CYS A 282 -7.60 11.76 21.54
CA CYS A 282 -6.54 12.42 20.78
C CYS A 282 -5.74 13.30 21.74
N PRO A 283 -4.78 12.72 22.49
CA PRO A 283 -3.95 13.49 23.40
C PRO A 283 -2.98 14.40 22.64
N THR A 284 -2.68 15.56 23.20
CA THR A 284 -1.47 16.30 22.85
C THR A 284 -0.25 15.49 23.25
N MET A 285 0.93 15.85 22.73
CA MET A 285 2.16 15.19 23.15
C MET A 285 2.38 15.36 24.68
N PHE A 286 2.11 16.54 25.22
CA PHE A 286 2.24 16.79 26.66
C PHE A 286 1.25 15.96 27.48
N GLN A 287 0.01 15.80 27.02
CA GLN A 287 -0.95 14.88 27.65
C GLN A 287 -0.45 13.42 27.59
N SER A 288 0.13 13.01 26.46
CA SER A 288 0.67 11.66 26.27
C SER A 288 1.83 11.35 27.24
N VAL A 289 2.76 12.29 27.47
CA VAL A 289 3.87 12.07 28.42
C VAL A 289 3.41 12.06 29.88
N LYS A 290 2.36 12.83 30.24
CA LYS A 290 1.74 12.78 31.57
C LYS A 290 1.08 11.42 31.83
N LEU A 291 0.26 10.95 30.90
CA LEU A 291 -0.36 9.62 30.98
C LEU A 291 0.71 8.52 31.07
N GLY A 292 1.79 8.65 30.30
CA GLY A 292 2.93 7.73 30.33
C GLY A 292 3.65 7.62 31.66
N VAL A 293 3.55 8.60 32.56
CA VAL A 293 4.10 8.53 33.92
C VAL A 293 3.03 8.37 34.99
N GLY A 294 1.82 7.97 34.60
CA GLY A 294 0.76 7.61 35.52
C GLY A 294 -0.09 8.77 36.03
N ILE A 295 0.01 9.96 35.42
CA ILE A 295 -0.75 11.15 35.83
C ILE A 295 -2.10 11.19 35.11
N PRO A 296 -3.24 11.20 35.84
CA PRO A 296 -4.56 11.33 35.24
C PRO A 296 -4.67 12.61 34.41
N THR A 297 -5.20 12.49 33.20
CA THR A 297 -5.21 13.60 32.24
C THR A 297 -6.52 13.63 31.47
N GLU A 298 -7.14 14.81 31.39
CA GLU A 298 -8.26 15.06 30.48
C GLU A 298 -7.75 15.12 29.04
N VAL A 299 -8.35 14.30 28.17
CA VAL A 299 -8.00 14.16 26.76
C VAL A 299 -9.24 14.40 25.91
N ASP A 300 -9.07 15.13 24.82
CA ASP A 300 -10.16 15.41 23.89
C ASP A 300 -10.48 14.19 23.03
N GLU A 301 -11.77 13.98 22.80
CA GLU A 301 -12.27 12.90 21.95
C GLU A 301 -12.82 13.47 20.64
N TYR A 302 -12.50 12.83 19.52
CA TYR A 302 -12.87 13.25 18.18
C TYR A 302 -13.61 12.17 17.39
N LYS A 303 -14.47 12.62 16.48
CA LYS A 303 -14.99 11.81 15.38
C LYS A 303 -14.70 12.50 14.05
N ILE A 304 -14.53 11.71 13.01
CA ILE A 304 -14.32 12.23 11.66
C ILE A 304 -15.68 12.47 10.98
N SER A 305 -15.82 13.64 10.38
CA SER A 305 -16.96 14.02 9.54
C SER A 305 -16.46 14.41 8.15
N VAL A 306 -17.38 14.58 7.19
CA VAL A 306 -17.04 15.02 5.83
C VAL A 306 -16.34 16.39 5.82
N PHE A 307 -16.51 17.21 6.86
CA PHE A 307 -15.82 18.50 7.03
C PHE A 307 -14.54 18.42 7.86
N GLY A 308 -14.03 17.20 8.09
CA GLY A 308 -12.84 16.95 8.91
C GLY A 308 -13.17 16.52 10.35
N PRO A 309 -12.14 16.45 11.21
CA PRO A 309 -12.28 16.01 12.59
C PRO A 309 -13.11 17.00 13.43
N LYS A 310 -14.05 16.47 14.22
CA LYS A 310 -14.90 17.24 15.13
C LYS A 310 -14.73 16.71 16.54
N LYS A 311 -14.42 17.61 17.49
CA LYS A 311 -14.41 17.28 18.92
C LYS A 311 -15.83 16.88 19.35
N THR A 312 -15.95 15.71 19.97
CA THR A 312 -17.21 15.16 20.47
C THR A 312 -17.31 15.17 22.00
N GLY A 313 -16.18 15.27 22.69
CA GLY A 313 -16.13 15.27 24.15
C GLY A 313 -14.72 15.46 24.68
N THR A 314 -14.60 15.31 26.00
CA THR A 314 -13.34 15.24 26.73
C THR A 314 -13.49 14.14 27.77
N ASN A 315 -12.52 13.23 27.85
CA ASN A 315 -12.52 12.08 28.75
C ASN A 315 -11.33 12.19 29.72
N LEU A 316 -11.56 11.94 31.00
CA LEU A 316 -10.47 11.77 31.96
C LEU A 316 -9.91 10.35 31.82
N ILE A 317 -8.67 10.25 31.37
CA ILE A 317 -7.93 8.99 31.32
C ILE A 317 -7.10 8.90 32.59
N ASP A 318 -7.30 7.84 33.37
CA ASP A 318 -6.63 7.61 34.64
C ASP A 318 -5.80 6.32 34.58
N PRO A 319 -4.46 6.43 34.45
CA PRO A 319 -3.60 5.26 34.48
C PRO A 319 -3.48 4.60 35.87
N ASP A 320 -4.05 5.19 36.93
CA ASP A 320 -4.05 4.70 38.30
C ASP A 320 -2.62 4.31 38.75
N GLY A 321 -1.74 5.31 38.65
CA GLY A 321 -0.31 5.22 39.00
C GLY A 321 0.54 4.30 38.12
N THR A 322 -0.06 3.64 37.12
CA THR A 322 0.67 2.77 36.19
C THR A 322 1.45 3.60 35.18
N ILE A 323 2.70 3.25 34.94
CA ILE A 323 3.59 3.98 34.04
C ILE A 323 3.92 3.15 32.79
N ALA A 324 4.17 3.83 31.68
CA ALA A 324 4.56 3.23 30.39
C ALA A 324 6.04 2.80 30.35
N TRP A 325 6.79 3.04 31.43
CA TRP A 325 8.26 2.90 31.48
C TRP A 325 8.67 1.71 32.34
N LEU A 326 9.65 0.94 31.89
CA LEU A 326 10.27 -0.14 32.65
C LEU A 326 10.85 0.38 33.95
N THR A 327 10.55 -0.28 35.08
CA THR A 327 11.08 0.07 36.41
C THR A 327 12.26 -0.80 36.85
N SER A 328 12.51 -1.91 36.14
CA SER A 328 13.58 -2.85 36.43
C SER A 328 14.52 -3.03 35.23
N ASP A 329 15.76 -3.43 35.50
CA ASP A 329 16.80 -3.72 34.52
C ASP A 329 16.76 -5.17 34.02
N GLU A 330 15.64 -5.88 34.17
CA GLU A 330 15.51 -7.28 33.78
C GLU A 330 15.73 -7.47 32.28
N PHE A 331 15.07 -6.65 31.45
CA PHE A 331 15.26 -6.68 30.01
C PHE A 331 16.64 -6.18 29.57
N ASP A 332 17.25 -5.28 30.34
CA ASP A 332 18.63 -4.88 30.10
C ASP A 332 19.58 -6.07 30.31
N LYS A 333 19.37 -6.88 31.35
CA LYS A 333 20.14 -8.12 31.57
C LYS A 333 19.88 -9.17 30.49
N HIS A 334 18.62 -9.32 30.08
CA HIS A 334 18.20 -10.30 29.09
C HIS A 334 18.78 -10.04 27.70
N TYR A 335 18.65 -8.81 27.20
CA TYR A 335 19.17 -8.42 25.87
C TYR A 335 20.60 -7.86 25.89
N GLY A 336 21.23 -7.76 27.07
CA GLY A 336 22.59 -7.26 27.23
C GLY A 336 22.73 -5.74 27.05
N PHE A 337 21.67 -4.97 27.33
CA PHE A 337 21.72 -3.52 27.27
C PHE A 337 22.53 -2.93 28.43
N LYS A 338 23.41 -1.99 28.10
CA LYS A 338 24.18 -1.18 29.04
C LYS A 338 23.81 0.28 28.86
N ARG A 339 22.84 0.76 29.64
CA ARG A 339 22.46 2.17 29.65
C ARG A 339 23.54 3.01 30.30
N SER A 340 23.73 4.21 29.78
CA SER A 340 24.55 5.20 30.48
C SER A 340 23.96 5.53 31.85
N SER A 341 24.81 5.92 32.80
CA SER A 341 24.38 6.28 34.15
C SER A 341 23.44 7.49 34.22
N VAL A 342 23.33 8.27 33.14
CA VAL A 342 22.44 9.43 33.04
C VAL A 342 21.07 9.08 32.46
N TRP A 343 20.91 7.90 31.85
CA TRP A 343 19.62 7.40 31.36
C TRP A 343 19.03 6.43 32.37
N LYS A 344 18.02 6.89 33.10
CA LYS A 344 17.35 6.12 34.15
C LYS A 344 16.10 5.42 33.63
N LEU A 345 15.91 4.19 34.10
CA LEU A 345 14.66 3.45 33.97
C LEU A 345 13.61 4.01 34.95
N GLY A 346 12.33 3.83 34.61
CA GLY A 346 11.17 4.29 35.38
C GLY A 346 10.85 5.77 35.20
N GLU A 347 11.66 6.51 34.44
CA GLU A 347 11.52 7.95 34.22
C GLU A 347 11.26 8.25 32.74
N CYS A 348 10.38 9.22 32.45
CA CYS A 348 10.10 9.65 31.09
C CYS A 348 11.36 10.21 30.41
N ILE A 349 11.70 9.69 29.23
CA ILE A 349 12.89 10.14 28.49
C ILE A 349 12.87 11.65 28.21
N TRP A 350 11.71 12.22 27.90
CA TRP A 350 11.58 13.66 27.60
C TRP A 350 11.71 14.52 28.87
N ALA A 351 11.23 14.04 30.03
CA ALA A 351 11.48 14.70 31.31
C ALA A 351 12.97 14.70 31.67
N GLN A 352 13.67 13.57 31.43
CA GLN A 352 15.12 13.47 31.63
C GLN A 352 15.91 14.44 30.73
N HIS A 353 15.32 14.92 29.63
CA HIS A 353 15.89 15.94 28.74
C HIS A 353 15.45 17.37 29.07
N GLY A 354 14.70 17.59 30.15
CA GLY A 354 14.28 18.91 30.60
C GLY A 354 13.11 19.50 29.82
N VAL A 355 12.39 18.68 29.05
CA VAL A 355 11.21 19.15 28.29
C VAL A 355 10.08 19.57 29.23
N TRP A 356 9.95 18.86 30.35
CA TRP A 356 8.93 19.13 31.37
C TRP A 356 9.35 18.56 32.74
N ASP A 357 8.72 19.06 33.80
CA ASP A 357 8.96 18.65 35.18
C ASP A 357 7.82 17.75 35.69
N VAL A 358 8.16 16.54 36.13
CA VAL A 358 7.19 15.52 36.54
C VAL A 358 6.53 15.85 37.88
N GLU A 359 7.29 16.39 38.83
CA GLU A 359 6.79 16.65 40.20
C GLU A 359 5.79 17.80 40.24
N THR A 360 6.10 18.88 39.52
CA THR A 360 5.27 20.08 39.43
C THR A 360 4.28 20.02 38.27
N THR A 361 4.39 19.00 37.40
CA THR A 361 3.59 18.85 36.17
C THR A 361 3.69 20.04 35.21
N THR A 362 4.83 20.74 35.24
CA THR A 362 5.06 21.98 34.48
C THR A 362 5.75 21.67 33.15
N LEU A 363 5.19 22.18 32.05
CA LEU A 363 5.85 22.19 30.75
C LEU A 363 6.95 23.25 30.74
N LEU A 364 8.19 22.86 30.42
CA LEU A 364 9.36 23.74 30.45
C LEU A 364 9.72 24.25 29.05
N GLU A 365 9.74 23.36 28.06
CA GLU A 365 10.14 23.65 26.68
C GLU A 365 9.02 23.24 25.71
N PRO A 366 8.03 24.13 25.45
CA PRO A 366 6.86 23.79 24.65
C PRO A 366 7.18 23.47 23.19
N ASP A 367 8.23 24.06 22.62
CA ASP A 367 8.65 23.96 21.22
C ASP A 367 9.93 23.12 21.04
N TYR A 368 10.26 22.26 22.00
CA TYR A 368 11.49 21.44 22.03
C TYR A 368 11.76 20.67 20.72
N PHE A 369 10.71 20.19 20.05
CA PHE A 369 10.82 19.40 18.82
C PHE A 369 10.76 20.23 17.53
N ALA A 370 10.53 21.55 17.64
CA ALA A 370 10.40 22.48 16.53
C ALA A 370 11.72 23.15 16.15
N THR A 371 12.82 22.86 16.86
CA THR A 371 14.13 23.46 16.65
C THR A 371 15.24 22.41 16.69
N ASP A 372 16.18 22.48 15.76
CA ASP A 372 17.39 21.67 15.81
C ASP A 372 18.35 22.29 16.83
N PRO A 373 18.70 21.59 17.92
CA PRO A 373 19.52 22.17 18.99
C PRO A 373 20.96 22.45 18.57
N SER A 374 21.45 21.83 17.49
CA SER A 374 22.82 22.02 17.00
C SER A 374 22.96 23.22 16.08
N THR A 375 21.92 23.55 15.31
CA THR A 375 21.95 24.62 14.29
C THR A 375 21.06 25.80 14.63
N GLY A 376 20.08 25.64 15.52
CA GLY A 376 19.00 26.59 15.77
C GLY A 376 17.99 26.70 14.63
N ALA A 377 18.04 25.80 13.64
CA ALA A 377 17.11 25.80 12.51
C ALA A 377 15.71 25.36 12.96
N LYS A 378 14.68 25.98 12.37
CA LYS A 378 13.30 25.52 12.52
C LYS A 378 13.17 24.12 11.91
N VAL A 379 12.57 23.21 12.65
CA VAL A 379 12.27 21.85 12.25
C VAL A 379 10.78 21.76 11.93
N ASP A 380 10.49 21.33 10.70
CA ASP A 380 9.17 20.93 10.23
C ASP A 380 9.31 19.66 9.35
N GLU A 381 8.24 19.23 8.69
CA GLU A 381 8.24 18.05 7.82
C GLU A 381 9.31 18.15 6.72
N ASP A 382 9.47 19.34 6.13
CA ASP A 382 10.47 19.58 5.09
C ASP A 382 11.90 19.44 5.63
N TYR A 383 12.16 19.99 6.83
CA TYR A 383 13.45 19.81 7.50
C TYR A 383 13.72 18.33 7.82
N PHE A 384 12.72 17.61 8.34
CA PHE A 384 12.85 16.19 8.66
C PHE A 384 13.25 15.38 7.42
N ILE A 385 12.51 15.55 6.31
CA ILE A 385 12.75 14.84 5.07
C ILE A 385 14.14 15.13 4.53
N ASN A 386 14.58 16.40 4.53
CA ASN A 386 15.84 16.80 3.91
C ASN A 386 17.09 16.66 4.79
N ASN A 387 16.93 16.36 6.09
CA ASN A 387 18.04 16.20 7.02
C ASN A 387 17.99 14.83 7.72
N TYR A 388 17.14 14.66 8.73
CA TYR A 388 17.12 13.45 9.57
C TYR A 388 16.83 12.17 8.77
N TYR A 389 15.85 12.21 7.87
CA TYR A 389 15.55 11.07 7.00
C TYR A 389 16.68 10.80 5.99
N ILE A 390 17.27 11.84 5.39
CA ILE A 390 18.39 11.68 4.45
C ILE A 390 19.63 11.09 5.12
N ASP A 391 19.90 11.39 6.38
CA ASP A 391 21.02 10.77 7.11
C ASP A 391 20.82 9.27 7.32
N TYR A 392 19.58 8.84 7.60
CA TYR A 392 19.21 7.44 7.58
C TYR A 392 19.38 6.82 6.18
N TYR A 393 18.84 7.47 5.14
CA TYR A 393 18.92 6.99 3.76
C TYR A 393 20.36 6.76 3.29
N LYS A 394 21.30 7.66 3.65
CA LYS A 394 22.73 7.50 3.36
C LYS A 394 23.28 6.17 3.91
N LYS A 395 22.97 5.85 5.17
CA LYS A 395 23.42 4.61 5.81
C LYS A 395 22.79 3.39 5.14
N PHE A 396 21.47 3.41 4.93
CA PHE A 396 20.74 2.31 4.31
C PHE A 396 21.25 2.02 2.90
N ARG A 397 21.32 3.06 2.05
CA ARG A 397 21.84 2.96 0.68
C ARG A 397 23.23 2.37 0.68
N LYS A 398 24.12 2.84 1.56
CA LYS A 398 25.48 2.30 1.66
C LYS A 398 25.48 0.80 2.00
N ALA A 399 24.75 0.39 3.03
CA ALA A 399 24.73 -1.01 3.47
C ALA A 399 24.25 -1.96 2.37
N VAL A 400 23.17 -1.59 1.66
CA VAL A 400 22.68 -2.40 0.54
C VAL A 400 23.66 -2.40 -0.63
N ARG A 401 24.25 -1.25 -0.98
CA ARG A 401 25.20 -1.13 -2.10
C ARG A 401 26.53 -1.84 -1.87
N ASP A 402 26.98 -1.94 -0.62
CA ASP A 402 28.17 -2.70 -0.26
C ASP A 402 27.98 -4.21 -0.58
N ILE A 403 26.73 -4.71 -0.54
CA ILE A 403 26.37 -6.08 -0.89
C ILE A 403 26.03 -6.19 -2.39
N LEU A 404 25.19 -5.28 -2.91
CA LEU A 404 24.68 -5.27 -4.28
C LEU A 404 24.90 -3.91 -4.95
N PRO A 405 26.08 -3.68 -5.57
CA PRO A 405 26.44 -2.37 -6.11
C PRO A 405 25.47 -1.83 -7.18
N ASP A 406 24.82 -2.70 -7.95
CA ASP A 406 23.99 -2.32 -9.10
C ASP A 406 22.48 -2.54 -8.88
N THR A 407 22.02 -2.85 -7.66
CA THR A 407 20.59 -3.11 -7.39
C THR A 407 19.75 -1.84 -7.39
N PHE A 408 18.44 -1.87 -7.60
CA PHE A 408 17.64 -0.67 -7.37
C PHE A 408 17.51 -0.38 -5.87
N ILE A 409 17.65 0.89 -5.50
CA ILE A 409 17.21 1.40 -4.20
C ILE A 409 15.88 2.09 -4.42
N PHE A 410 14.84 1.50 -3.84
CA PHE A 410 13.49 2.04 -3.83
C PHE A 410 13.39 3.04 -2.66
N LEU A 411 13.57 4.32 -2.98
CA LEU A 411 13.58 5.45 -2.04
C LEU A 411 12.13 5.88 -1.75
N GLN A 412 11.68 5.65 -0.52
CA GLN A 412 10.33 6.03 -0.07
C GLN A 412 10.39 7.19 0.93
N SER A 413 9.71 8.29 0.61
CA SER A 413 9.49 9.41 1.55
C SER A 413 8.25 9.16 2.42
N PRO A 414 8.01 9.98 3.46
CA PRO A 414 6.76 9.93 4.20
C PRO A 414 5.55 10.03 3.26
N PRO A 415 4.43 9.32 3.54
CA PRO A 415 3.27 9.27 2.65
C PRO A 415 2.74 10.64 2.26
N LEU A 416 2.42 10.81 0.97
CA LEU A 416 1.89 12.04 0.37
C LEU A 416 2.78 13.30 0.53
N GLN A 417 4.00 13.18 1.08
CA GLN A 417 4.93 14.31 1.21
C GLN A 417 5.76 14.53 -0.05
N ILE A 418 6.31 15.74 -0.16
CA ILE A 418 7.24 16.10 -1.24
C ILE A 418 8.55 15.31 -1.04
N PRO A 419 9.12 14.71 -2.10
CA PRO A 419 10.39 13.99 -2.03
C PRO A 419 11.55 14.87 -1.52
N PRO A 420 12.63 14.26 -0.98
CA PRO A 420 13.81 15.02 -0.59
C PRO A 420 14.50 15.69 -1.78
N ARG A 421 15.09 16.87 -1.56
CA ARG A 421 15.85 17.63 -2.57
C ARG A 421 17.25 17.08 -2.73
N LEU A 422 17.43 16.20 -3.70
CA LEU A 422 18.69 15.48 -3.94
C LEU A 422 19.35 15.79 -5.30
N ILE A 423 18.75 16.65 -6.14
CA ILE A 423 19.40 17.10 -7.38
C ILE A 423 20.78 17.69 -7.08
N GLY A 424 21.79 17.19 -7.81
CA GLY A 424 23.18 17.63 -7.66
C GLY A 424 23.96 16.97 -6.52
N THR A 425 23.32 16.08 -5.76
CA THR A 425 24.00 15.22 -4.76
C THR A 425 24.47 13.91 -5.39
N ASP A 426 25.31 13.16 -4.68
CA ASP A 426 25.75 11.79 -5.03
C ASP A 426 24.83 10.69 -4.44
N LEU A 427 23.70 11.10 -3.85
CA LEU A 427 22.76 10.21 -3.17
C LEU A 427 21.68 9.62 -4.09
N ILE A 428 21.64 10.09 -5.33
CA ILE A 428 20.77 9.59 -6.39
C ILE A 428 21.62 9.18 -7.60
N ASP A 429 21.22 8.10 -8.26
CA ASP A 429 21.88 7.58 -9.45
C ASP A 429 20.88 6.87 -10.38
N SER A 430 21.37 6.26 -11.47
CA SER A 430 20.54 5.50 -12.41
C SER A 430 19.88 4.25 -11.82
N ASN A 431 20.23 3.88 -10.59
CA ASN A 431 19.65 2.78 -9.85
C ASN A 431 18.86 3.26 -8.61
N THR A 432 18.45 4.53 -8.58
CA THR A 432 17.46 5.04 -7.62
C THR A 432 16.08 5.08 -8.25
N VAL A 433 15.06 4.63 -7.52
CA VAL A 433 13.64 4.72 -7.89
C VAL A 433 12.91 5.47 -6.78
N PHE A 434 12.08 6.45 -7.11
CA PHE A 434 11.25 7.13 -6.11
C PHE A 434 9.91 6.39 -5.92
N CYS A 435 9.54 6.18 -4.66
CA CYS A 435 8.49 5.25 -4.27
C CYS A 435 7.43 5.92 -3.38
N PRO A 436 6.55 6.75 -3.95
CA PRO A 436 5.46 7.34 -3.18
C PRO A 436 4.31 6.35 -2.96
N HIS A 437 3.56 6.56 -1.89
CA HIS A 437 2.28 5.88 -1.64
C HIS A 437 1.11 6.82 -1.95
N TYR A 438 -0.01 6.26 -2.39
CA TYR A 438 -1.23 7.03 -2.62
C TYR A 438 -2.48 6.28 -2.14
N TYR A 439 -3.30 6.98 -1.36
CA TYR A 439 -4.64 6.56 -0.99
C TYR A 439 -5.61 7.73 -1.13
N ASP A 440 -6.81 7.46 -1.63
CA ASP A 440 -7.88 8.46 -1.63
C ASP A 440 -8.37 8.73 -0.21
N GLY A 441 -8.22 9.96 0.27
CA GLY A 441 -8.54 10.33 1.65
C GLY A 441 -10.00 10.07 2.02
N MET A 442 -10.96 10.39 1.15
CA MET A 442 -12.38 10.16 1.46
C MET A 442 -12.71 8.67 1.52
N SER A 443 -12.34 7.90 0.50
CA SER A 443 -12.65 6.47 0.44
C SER A 443 -11.93 5.68 1.53
N LEU A 444 -10.70 6.02 1.87
CA LEU A 444 -9.97 5.39 2.98
C LEU A 444 -10.64 5.70 4.33
N MET A 445 -10.89 6.97 4.62
CA MET A 445 -11.37 7.38 5.94
C MET A 445 -12.81 6.94 6.23
N PHE A 446 -13.69 6.95 5.23
CA PHE A 446 -15.09 6.54 5.40
C PHE A 446 -15.35 5.08 5.04
N LYS A 447 -14.42 4.42 4.35
CA LYS A 447 -14.61 3.10 3.73
C LYS A 447 -15.91 3.06 2.92
N THR A 448 -16.01 3.97 1.95
CA THR A 448 -17.15 4.07 1.02
C THR A 448 -16.67 4.59 -0.33
N TRP A 449 -17.44 4.35 -1.39
CA TRP A 449 -17.20 4.96 -2.69
C TRP A 449 -18.36 5.89 -3.07
N ASN A 450 -18.04 7.16 -3.39
CA ASN A 450 -19.04 8.15 -3.74
C ASN A 450 -18.81 8.73 -5.13
N LYS A 451 -19.66 8.31 -6.08
CA LYS A 451 -19.61 8.76 -7.48
C LYS A 451 -20.03 10.22 -7.69
N LYS A 452 -20.70 10.84 -6.71
CA LYS A 452 -21.23 12.20 -6.83
C LYS A 452 -20.20 13.25 -6.44
N TYR A 453 -19.38 12.97 -5.43
CA TYR A 453 -18.33 13.90 -5.01
C TYR A 453 -17.17 13.18 -4.32
N ASN A 454 -15.98 13.76 -4.45
CA ASN A 454 -14.76 13.41 -3.71
C ASN A 454 -13.97 14.69 -3.40
N VAL A 455 -12.71 14.59 -2.99
CA VAL A 455 -11.86 15.69 -2.54
C VAL A 455 -10.45 15.56 -3.15
N ASP A 456 -9.90 16.68 -3.65
CA ASP A 456 -8.49 16.79 -4.00
C ASP A 456 -7.62 16.81 -2.72
N THR A 457 -7.39 15.61 -2.17
CA THR A 457 -6.68 15.41 -0.90
C THR A 457 -5.26 15.98 -0.98
N LEU A 458 -4.54 15.67 -2.06
CA LEU A 458 -3.19 16.20 -2.28
C LEU A 458 -3.20 17.73 -2.39
N GLY A 459 -4.14 18.30 -3.14
CA GLY A 459 -4.26 19.74 -3.28
C GLY A 459 -4.53 20.47 -1.97
N ILE A 460 -5.33 19.88 -1.07
CA ILE A 460 -5.52 20.39 0.30
C ILE A 460 -4.22 20.30 1.09
N MET A 461 -3.50 19.18 1.03
CA MET A 461 -2.22 19.01 1.72
C MET A 461 -1.14 19.98 1.21
N ARG A 462 -1.20 20.38 -0.05
CA ARG A 462 -0.32 21.40 -0.65
C ARG A 462 -0.80 22.85 -0.42
N GLY A 463 -1.87 23.05 0.35
CA GLY A 463 -2.39 24.39 0.67
C GLY A 463 -2.93 25.16 -0.54
N ARG A 464 -3.37 24.46 -1.61
CA ARG A 464 -3.90 25.10 -2.83
C ARG A 464 -5.17 25.89 -2.61
N TYR A 465 -5.92 25.54 -1.57
CA TYR A 465 -7.23 26.08 -1.29
C TYR A 465 -7.18 26.98 -0.06
N SER A 466 -7.75 28.18 -0.16
CA SER A 466 -7.92 29.07 0.99
C SER A 466 -8.82 28.49 2.09
N ASN A 467 -9.66 27.52 1.72
CA ASN A 467 -10.46 26.70 2.63
C ASN A 467 -10.59 25.29 2.03
N PRO A 468 -10.39 24.20 2.81
CA PRO A 468 -10.50 22.82 2.32
C PRO A 468 -11.80 22.49 1.57
N VAL A 469 -12.91 23.19 1.85
CA VAL A 469 -14.20 23.00 1.14
C VAL A 469 -14.09 23.26 -0.37
N PHE A 470 -13.15 24.10 -0.80
CA PHE A 470 -12.91 24.38 -2.22
C PHE A 470 -12.16 23.26 -2.94
N GLY A 471 -11.66 22.25 -2.21
CA GLY A 471 -11.09 21.03 -2.76
C GLY A 471 -12.13 19.96 -3.15
N ILE A 472 -13.44 20.22 -2.99
CA ILE A 472 -14.48 19.27 -3.38
C ILE A 472 -14.53 19.14 -4.91
N VAL A 473 -14.52 17.89 -5.39
CA VAL A 473 -14.61 17.50 -6.80
C VAL A 473 -15.97 16.85 -7.04
N LEU A 474 -16.74 17.37 -8.00
CA LEU A 474 -18.11 16.90 -8.27
C LEU A 474 -18.20 16.04 -9.54
N GLY A 475 -18.81 14.87 -9.42
CA GLY A 475 -19.09 13.91 -10.49
C GLY A 475 -17.92 12.97 -10.81
N GLU A 476 -18.23 11.69 -11.02
CA GLU A 476 -17.27 10.60 -11.21
C GLU A 476 -16.21 10.90 -12.28
N ALA A 477 -16.60 11.49 -13.43
CA ALA A 477 -15.64 11.87 -14.47
C ALA A 477 -14.60 12.90 -13.98
N ASN A 478 -14.98 13.84 -13.12
CA ASN A 478 -14.04 14.82 -12.55
C ASN A 478 -13.24 14.21 -11.41
N ILE A 479 -13.81 13.28 -10.63
CA ILE A 479 -13.10 12.53 -9.58
C ILE A 479 -11.94 11.74 -10.23
N ARG A 480 -12.21 10.99 -11.31
CA ARG A 480 -11.19 10.28 -12.10
C ARG A 480 -10.08 11.22 -12.59
N LYS A 481 -10.45 12.38 -13.15
CA LYS A 481 -9.48 13.40 -13.59
C LYS A 481 -8.68 13.98 -12.43
N SER A 482 -9.30 14.17 -11.27
CA SER A 482 -8.60 14.63 -10.06
C SER A 482 -7.55 13.62 -9.62
N PHE A 483 -7.88 12.33 -9.56
CA PHE A 483 -6.89 11.28 -9.27
C PHE A 483 -5.74 11.29 -10.29
N LYS A 484 -6.05 11.35 -11.59
CA LYS A 484 -5.03 11.46 -12.65
C LYS A 484 -4.09 12.64 -12.42
N ASN A 485 -4.64 13.81 -12.05
CA ASN A 485 -3.85 15.01 -11.79
C ASN A 485 -3.02 14.92 -10.50
N GLN A 486 -3.57 14.34 -9.43
CA GLN A 486 -2.84 14.16 -8.17
C GLN A 486 -1.63 13.22 -8.36
N LEU A 487 -1.80 12.09 -9.05
CA LEU A 487 -0.69 11.17 -9.32
C LEU A 487 0.36 11.78 -10.27
N LEU A 488 -0.08 12.55 -11.26
CA LEU A 488 0.81 13.29 -12.16
C LEU A 488 1.64 14.31 -11.38
N GLU A 489 1.02 15.07 -10.51
CA GLU A 489 1.71 16.06 -9.67
C GLU A 489 2.77 15.41 -8.80
N MET A 490 2.47 14.32 -8.09
CA MET A 490 3.48 13.61 -7.28
C MET A 490 4.67 13.14 -8.13
N SER A 491 4.40 12.76 -9.38
CA SER A 491 5.45 12.37 -10.33
C SER A 491 6.28 13.57 -10.80
N LEU A 492 5.68 14.74 -10.95
CA LEU A 492 6.39 15.99 -11.28
C LEU A 492 7.20 16.50 -10.08
N GLU A 493 6.66 16.42 -8.86
CA GLU A 493 7.40 16.73 -7.63
C GLU A 493 8.66 15.86 -7.50
N SER A 494 8.59 14.59 -7.88
CA SER A 494 9.76 13.71 -7.99
C SER A 494 10.79 14.27 -8.98
N GLN A 495 10.38 14.70 -10.16
CA GLN A 495 11.31 15.26 -11.15
C GLN A 495 11.95 16.56 -10.67
N ASP A 496 11.21 17.40 -9.96
CA ASP A 496 11.68 18.69 -9.44
C ASP A 496 12.65 18.54 -8.27
N ASN A 497 12.53 17.48 -7.46
CA ASN A 497 13.34 17.27 -6.25
C ASN A 497 14.47 16.24 -6.44
N LEU A 498 14.27 15.23 -7.29
CA LEU A 498 15.20 14.12 -7.52
C LEU A 498 15.77 14.10 -8.95
N GLY A 499 15.22 14.89 -9.87
CA GLY A 499 15.68 14.98 -11.25
C GLY A 499 14.91 14.07 -12.22
N LYS A 500 14.93 14.45 -13.50
CA LYS A 500 14.13 13.82 -14.57
C LYS A 500 14.53 12.39 -14.92
N ASP A 501 15.70 11.95 -14.47
CA ASP A 501 16.22 10.61 -14.75
C ASP A 501 15.75 9.56 -13.74
N VAL A 502 15.19 9.97 -12.59
CA VAL A 502 14.69 9.08 -11.54
C VAL A 502 13.26 8.62 -11.88
N PRO A 503 13.01 7.31 -12.10
CA PRO A 503 11.67 6.81 -12.30
C PRO A 503 10.84 6.86 -11.02
N VAL A 504 9.52 6.93 -11.20
CA VAL A 504 8.53 6.89 -10.12
C VAL A 504 7.77 5.55 -10.19
N MET A 505 7.63 4.90 -9.05
CA MET A 505 6.81 3.71 -8.88
C MET A 505 5.95 3.86 -7.63
N PHE A 506 4.63 3.81 -7.77
CA PHE A 506 3.75 3.82 -6.61
C PHE A 506 3.79 2.44 -5.95
N THR A 507 4.66 2.25 -4.97
CA THR A 507 4.89 0.94 -4.34
C THR A 507 3.69 0.48 -3.50
N GLU A 508 2.76 1.39 -3.21
CA GLU A 508 1.49 1.11 -2.58
C GLU A 508 0.37 2.06 -3.03
N ILE A 509 -0.72 1.49 -3.50
CA ILE A 509 -1.96 2.19 -3.90
C ILE A 509 -3.13 1.22 -3.85
N GLY A 510 -4.32 1.65 -3.39
CA GLY A 510 -5.46 0.75 -3.33
C GLY A 510 -6.77 1.38 -2.85
N MET A 511 -7.81 0.55 -2.79
CA MET A 511 -9.13 0.90 -2.27
C MET A 511 -9.61 -0.20 -1.31
N PRO A 512 -10.28 0.16 -0.19
CA PRO A 512 -10.77 -0.84 0.75
C PRO A 512 -11.85 -1.72 0.10
N PHE A 513 -11.85 -3.00 0.43
CA PHE A 513 -12.91 -3.94 0.05
C PHE A 513 -14.04 -3.97 1.06
N ASP A 514 -13.78 -3.59 2.32
CA ASP A 514 -14.81 -3.56 3.38
C ASP A 514 -15.66 -2.28 3.34
N MET A 515 -15.89 -1.75 2.12
CA MET A 515 -16.72 -0.58 1.87
C MET A 515 -18.19 -0.81 2.22
N ASP A 516 -18.89 0.29 2.48
CA ASP A 516 -20.35 0.32 2.66
C ASP A 516 -20.79 -0.68 3.73
N ASP A 517 -20.00 -0.76 4.81
CA ASP A 517 -20.17 -1.69 5.93
C ASP A 517 -20.19 -3.16 5.50
N LYS A 518 -19.25 -3.54 4.62
CA LYS A 518 -19.06 -4.92 4.14
C LYS A 518 -20.24 -5.45 3.34
N LYS A 519 -21.01 -4.56 2.69
CA LYS A 519 -22.20 -4.93 1.91
C LYS A 519 -21.93 -6.07 0.93
N ALA A 520 -20.88 -5.91 0.11
CA ALA A 520 -20.47 -6.85 -0.93
C ALA A 520 -20.25 -8.30 -0.45
N TYR A 521 -19.89 -8.49 0.82
CA TYR A 521 -19.60 -9.82 1.37
C TYR A 521 -20.88 -10.65 1.62
N ASN A 522 -22.05 -10.00 1.58
CA ASN A 522 -23.34 -10.66 1.78
C ASN A 522 -24.11 -10.87 0.47
N ASP A 523 -23.99 -9.92 -0.46
CA ASP A 523 -24.75 -9.92 -1.72
C ASP A 523 -23.90 -10.18 -2.97
N ASP A 524 -22.58 -10.34 -2.81
CA ASP A 524 -21.61 -10.56 -3.89
C ASP A 524 -21.55 -9.39 -4.90
N ASP A 525 -22.05 -8.21 -4.52
CA ASP A 525 -22.05 -6.99 -5.34
C ASP A 525 -20.84 -6.10 -5.00
N PHE A 526 -19.74 -6.33 -5.72
CA PHE A 526 -18.51 -5.54 -5.62
C PHE A 526 -18.52 -4.25 -6.47
N SER A 527 -19.68 -3.74 -6.89
CA SER A 527 -19.75 -2.58 -7.80
C SER A 527 -19.10 -1.29 -7.27
N SER A 528 -19.16 -1.04 -5.95
CA SER A 528 -18.47 0.09 -5.30
C SER A 528 -16.95 -0.05 -5.44
N GLN A 529 -16.42 -1.23 -5.11
CA GLN A 529 -14.99 -1.56 -5.15
C GLN A 529 -14.47 -1.51 -6.59
N THR A 530 -15.19 -2.15 -7.53
CA THR A 530 -14.88 -2.13 -8.96
C THR A 530 -14.81 -0.70 -9.49
N SER A 531 -15.78 0.15 -9.13
CA SER A 531 -15.83 1.54 -9.59
C SER A 531 -14.74 2.42 -8.98
N ALA A 532 -14.40 2.20 -7.71
CA ALA A 532 -13.32 2.92 -7.03
C ALA A 532 -11.94 2.53 -7.61
N LEU A 533 -11.70 1.24 -7.80
CA LEU A 533 -10.47 0.73 -8.41
C LEU A 533 -10.35 1.13 -9.88
N ASP A 534 -11.45 1.15 -10.65
CA ASP A 534 -11.45 1.65 -12.03
C ASP A 534 -11.09 3.14 -12.10
N ALA A 535 -11.50 3.95 -11.11
CA ALA A 535 -11.09 5.35 -11.05
C ALA A 535 -9.59 5.54 -10.77
N LEU A 536 -8.97 4.68 -9.96
CA LEU A 536 -7.51 4.64 -9.80
C LEU A 536 -6.82 4.09 -11.04
N GLY A 537 -7.37 3.04 -11.65
CA GLY A 537 -6.89 2.45 -12.89
C GLY A 537 -6.77 3.48 -14.01
N PHE A 538 -7.82 4.31 -14.19
CA PHE A 538 -7.82 5.45 -15.10
C PHE A 538 -6.66 6.43 -14.85
N ALA A 539 -6.40 6.74 -13.58
CA ALA A 539 -5.34 7.67 -13.20
C ALA A 539 -3.94 7.10 -13.47
N LEU A 540 -3.76 5.80 -13.25
CA LEU A 540 -2.50 5.07 -13.48
C LEU A 540 -2.22 4.88 -14.98
N GLU A 541 -3.24 4.47 -15.74
CA GLU A 541 -3.19 4.30 -17.20
C GLU A 541 -2.88 5.61 -17.90
N GLY A 542 -3.62 6.66 -17.57
CA GLY A 542 -3.49 7.97 -18.19
C GLY A 542 -2.13 8.65 -17.97
N ASN A 543 -1.34 8.18 -17.02
CA ASN A 543 0.00 8.68 -16.71
C ASN A 543 1.11 7.63 -16.97
N ASN A 544 0.77 6.42 -17.41
CA ASN A 544 1.70 5.27 -17.57
C ASN A 544 2.55 5.00 -16.33
N LEU A 545 1.93 5.04 -15.15
CA LEU A 545 2.65 4.92 -13.88
C LEU A 545 2.86 3.46 -13.48
N SER A 546 4.09 3.14 -13.12
CA SER A 546 4.39 1.86 -12.46
C SER A 546 3.81 1.86 -11.06
N HIS A 547 3.25 0.74 -10.62
CA HIS A 547 2.56 0.65 -9.33
C HIS A 547 2.47 -0.79 -8.81
N SER A 548 2.28 -0.92 -7.49
CA SER A 548 1.86 -2.14 -6.83
C SER A 548 0.59 -1.91 -6.03
N TRP A 549 -0.41 -2.75 -6.27
CA TRP A 549 -1.66 -2.69 -5.53
C TRP A 549 -1.48 -3.09 -4.06
N TRP A 550 -2.13 -2.39 -3.15
CA TRP A 550 -2.44 -2.88 -1.82
C TRP A 550 -3.84 -3.54 -1.90
N CYS A 551 -3.97 -4.86 -1.76
CA CYS A 551 -2.93 -5.87 -1.49
C CYS A 551 -3.34 -7.29 -1.96
N TYR A 552 -2.43 -8.27 -1.82
CA TYR A 552 -2.77 -9.70 -1.83
C TYR A 552 -2.55 -10.27 -0.42
N THR A 553 -3.57 -10.87 0.19
CA THR A 553 -3.45 -11.50 1.51
C THR A 553 -3.98 -12.93 1.48
N SER A 554 -3.09 -13.90 1.70
CA SER A 554 -3.35 -15.33 1.50
C SER A 554 -4.25 -15.95 2.57
N ASP A 555 -4.47 -15.27 3.68
CA ASP A 555 -5.35 -15.70 4.75
C ASP A 555 -6.51 -14.72 5.01
N ASN A 556 -6.76 -13.80 4.09
CA ASN A 556 -7.86 -12.83 4.16
C ASN A 556 -9.22 -13.52 4.38
N CYS A 557 -10.10 -12.86 5.14
CA CYS A 557 -11.48 -13.29 5.30
C CYS A 557 -12.44 -12.10 5.44
N HIS A 558 -13.72 -12.28 5.13
CA HIS A 558 -14.74 -11.22 5.19
C HIS A 558 -14.87 -10.60 6.59
N LYS A 559 -14.75 -11.43 7.62
CA LYS A 559 -14.95 -10.99 9.01
C LYS A 559 -13.87 -10.01 9.46
N TRP A 560 -12.62 -10.29 9.15
CA TRP A 560 -11.46 -9.61 9.72
C TRP A 560 -10.55 -8.94 8.70
N GLY A 561 -10.86 -9.06 7.41
CA GLY A 561 -10.02 -8.60 6.32
C GLY A 561 -8.68 -9.34 6.29
N ASP A 562 -7.58 -8.60 6.21
CA ASP A 562 -6.21 -9.13 6.31
C ASP A 562 -5.84 -9.61 7.73
N ARG A 563 -6.81 -9.53 8.66
CA ARG A 563 -6.72 -9.90 10.07
C ARG A 563 -5.86 -8.97 10.90
N PHE A 564 -5.52 -7.81 10.34
CA PHE A 564 -4.77 -6.76 10.96
C PHE A 564 -5.59 -5.46 10.96
N ASN A 565 -5.81 -4.89 12.14
CA ASN A 565 -6.50 -3.60 12.32
C ASN A 565 -7.88 -3.44 11.63
N ASN A 566 -8.59 -4.54 11.34
CA ASN A 566 -9.83 -4.56 10.54
C ASN A 566 -9.66 -3.95 9.13
N GLU A 567 -8.47 -4.03 8.55
CA GLU A 567 -8.23 -3.58 7.19
C GLU A 567 -8.55 -4.68 6.19
N ASP A 568 -9.13 -4.29 5.05
CA ASP A 568 -9.35 -5.23 3.96
C ASP A 568 -9.13 -4.53 2.64
N PHE A 569 -8.00 -4.83 2.00
CA PHE A 569 -7.63 -4.34 0.67
C PHE A 569 -7.33 -5.50 -0.29
N SER A 570 -7.51 -6.75 0.16
CA SER A 570 -6.99 -7.90 -0.57
C SER A 570 -7.74 -8.11 -1.89
N PHE A 571 -7.05 -8.47 -2.96
CA PHE A 571 -7.75 -8.85 -4.21
C PHE A 571 -8.33 -10.26 -4.14
N TRP A 572 -8.02 -11.01 -3.08
CA TRP A 572 -8.44 -12.38 -2.90
C TRP A 572 -8.86 -12.66 -1.44
N SER A 573 -9.84 -13.54 -1.25
CA SER A 573 -10.32 -13.97 0.06
C SER A 573 -10.64 -15.47 0.06
N LYS A 574 -10.28 -16.15 1.17
CA LYS A 574 -10.63 -17.57 1.39
C LYS A 574 -12.13 -17.82 1.45
N ASP A 575 -12.90 -16.83 1.91
CA ASP A 575 -14.35 -16.97 2.07
C ASP A 575 -15.08 -16.94 0.72
N ASP A 576 -14.43 -16.41 -0.33
CA ASP A 576 -14.94 -16.36 -1.71
C ASP A 576 -14.39 -17.51 -2.57
N ASP A 577 -13.46 -18.29 -2.01
CA ASP A 577 -12.88 -19.49 -2.62
C ASP A 577 -13.76 -20.70 -2.27
N LEU A 578 -14.82 -20.89 -3.06
CA LEU A 578 -15.79 -21.95 -2.86
C LEU A 578 -15.22 -23.31 -3.29
N ASP A 579 -14.28 -23.86 -2.52
CA ASP A 579 -13.94 -25.28 -2.64
C ASP A 579 -15.14 -26.12 -2.14
N ALA A 580 -15.55 -27.13 -2.90
CA ALA A 580 -16.75 -27.91 -2.62
C ALA A 580 -16.69 -28.66 -1.26
N SER A 581 -15.51 -28.73 -0.63
CA SER A 581 -15.28 -29.33 0.69
C SER A 581 -15.51 -28.41 1.90
N THR A 582 -15.66 -27.08 1.73
CA THR A 582 -15.98 -26.18 2.85
C THR A 582 -17.49 -26.05 3.11
N LEU A 583 -18.32 -26.60 2.22
CA LEU A 583 -19.77 -26.73 2.39
C LEU A 583 -20.14 -27.95 3.27
N VAL A 584 -19.55 -28.09 4.46
CA VAL A 584 -20.10 -28.97 5.48
C VAL A 584 -21.00 -28.13 6.37
N ASP A 585 -22.29 -28.47 6.37
CA ASP A 585 -23.43 -27.82 7.04
C ASP A 585 -24.08 -26.63 6.32
N SER A 586 -24.68 -26.93 5.17
CA SER A 586 -25.99 -26.34 4.83
C SER A 586 -26.87 -27.42 4.23
N LYS A 587 -27.67 -28.06 5.08
CA LYS A 587 -28.81 -28.85 4.63
C LYS A 587 -29.68 -27.97 3.74
N THR A 588 -29.92 -28.46 2.53
CA THR A 588 -30.87 -27.96 1.52
C THR A 588 -30.56 -26.56 0.97
N LEU A 589 -29.93 -26.50 -0.21
CA LEU A 589 -30.47 -25.88 -1.44
C LEU A 589 -29.59 -26.30 -2.63
N SER A 590 -30.22 -26.72 -3.73
CA SER A 590 -29.62 -27.43 -4.86
C SER A 590 -28.69 -26.56 -5.73
N ILE A 591 -27.51 -27.10 -6.04
CA ILE A 591 -26.40 -26.50 -6.81
C ILE A 591 -26.68 -26.31 -8.32
N ASN A 592 -27.86 -26.69 -8.84
CA ASN A 592 -28.13 -26.68 -10.29
C ASN A 592 -28.94 -25.50 -10.85
N GLN A 593 -29.04 -24.36 -10.15
CA GLN A 593 -29.82 -23.20 -10.65
C GLN A 593 -29.11 -21.84 -10.70
N LYS A 594 -27.82 -21.71 -10.37
CA LYS A 594 -27.11 -20.41 -10.43
C LYS A 594 -26.11 -20.22 -11.59
N LYS A 595 -25.96 -21.18 -12.50
CA LYS A 595 -25.08 -21.02 -13.69
C LYS A 595 -25.76 -20.44 -14.95
N LYS A 596 -26.96 -19.85 -14.83
CA LYS A 596 -27.69 -19.31 -16.00
C LYS A 596 -28.26 -17.90 -15.85
N LEU A 597 -27.71 -17.07 -14.96
CA LEU A 597 -28.15 -15.68 -14.75
C LEU A 597 -27.00 -14.65 -14.76
N ALA A 598 -25.83 -15.00 -15.31
CA ALA A 598 -24.73 -14.05 -15.51
C ALA A 598 -24.83 -13.24 -16.82
N PHE A 599 -25.90 -13.43 -17.61
CA PHE A 599 -26.18 -12.62 -18.80
C PHE A 599 -27.69 -12.57 -19.01
N GLN A 600 -28.38 -11.60 -18.40
CA GLN A 600 -29.53 -10.89 -18.97
C GLN A 600 -30.23 -9.97 -17.96
N GLU A 601 -30.52 -8.75 -18.44
CA GLU A 601 -31.56 -7.81 -17.99
C GLU A 601 -31.29 -6.91 -16.76
N HIS A 602 -30.59 -5.81 -17.02
CA HIS A 602 -31.02 -4.51 -16.51
C HIS A 602 -31.86 -3.80 -17.58
N SER A 603 -33.18 -3.97 -17.51
CA SER A 603 -34.13 -3.00 -18.06
C SER A 603 -35.32 -2.95 -17.09
N ALA A 604 -35.55 -1.78 -16.51
CA ALA A 604 -36.71 -1.52 -15.67
C ALA A 604 -37.99 -1.77 -16.47
N SER A 605 -38.86 -2.65 -15.98
CA SER A 605 -40.20 -2.83 -16.54
C SER A 605 -41.18 -1.84 -15.90
N VAL A 606 -41.66 -0.92 -16.74
CA VAL A 606 -42.95 -0.26 -16.60
C VAL A 606 -44.02 -1.22 -17.14
N THR A 607 -45.17 -1.18 -16.48
CA THR A 607 -46.34 -2.07 -16.53
C THR A 607 -46.91 -2.46 -17.90
N ASP A 608 -47.35 -3.72 -17.96
CA ASP A 608 -48.30 -4.41 -18.85
C ASP A 608 -49.12 -3.59 -19.87
N PHE A 609 -49.15 -4.06 -21.13
CA PHE A 609 -50.41 -4.44 -21.81
C PHE A 609 -50.14 -5.25 -23.12
N ASP A 610 -50.56 -6.52 -23.06
CA ASP A 610 -51.14 -7.44 -24.04
C ASP A 610 -50.87 -7.42 -25.57
N SER A 611 -50.78 -8.66 -26.08
CA SER A 611 -51.26 -9.21 -27.37
C SER A 611 -50.27 -9.61 -28.48
N ASP A 612 -50.45 -10.88 -28.85
CA ASP A 612 -49.84 -11.70 -29.89
C ASP A 612 -49.72 -11.06 -31.29
N THR A 613 -48.66 -11.42 -32.03
CA THR A 613 -48.74 -12.23 -33.27
C THR A 613 -47.35 -12.35 -33.92
N GLY A 614 -46.94 -13.57 -34.26
CA GLY A 614 -45.65 -13.86 -34.88
C GLY A 614 -45.58 -13.51 -36.38
N THR A 615 -44.38 -13.57 -36.96
CA THR A 615 -44.07 -14.10 -38.30
C THR A 615 -42.55 -14.15 -38.51
N LEU A 616 -42.08 -15.27 -39.07
CA LEU A 616 -40.73 -15.54 -39.57
C LEU A 616 -40.41 -14.72 -40.84
N THR A 617 -39.26 -14.07 -40.89
CA THR A 617 -38.43 -13.81 -42.10
C THR A 617 -37.01 -13.47 -41.57
N GLY A 618 -35.88 -13.88 -42.12
CA GLY A 618 -35.51 -14.27 -43.47
C GLY A 618 -34.15 -13.62 -43.74
N SER A 619 -33.10 -14.42 -43.79
CA SER A 619 -31.69 -14.04 -43.93
C SER A 619 -31.34 -13.12 -45.11
N SER A 620 -30.34 -12.26 -44.91
CA SER A 620 -29.24 -11.98 -45.86
C SER A 620 -28.21 -11.14 -45.08
N SER A 621 -26.90 -11.37 -45.12
CA SER A 621 -26.08 -11.64 -46.28
C SER A 621 -24.70 -12.12 -45.83
N ALA A 622 -24.20 -13.13 -46.52
CA ALA A 622 -22.81 -13.55 -46.52
C ALA A 622 -21.93 -12.49 -47.20
N LEU A 623 -20.65 -12.46 -46.78
CA LEU A 623 -19.41 -12.11 -47.50
C LEU A 623 -18.52 -11.16 -46.67
N ARG A 624 -17.59 -11.72 -45.90
CA ARG A 624 -16.23 -11.16 -45.78
C ARG A 624 -15.22 -12.25 -45.44
N SER A 625 -14.12 -12.20 -46.17
CA SER A 625 -13.11 -13.22 -46.40
C SER A 625 -11.97 -13.18 -45.38
N GLN A 626 -11.48 -14.37 -45.03
CA GLN A 626 -10.06 -14.76 -44.96
C GLN A 626 -9.08 -13.77 -44.30
N TYR A 627 -8.91 -13.91 -42.99
CA TYR A 627 -7.58 -13.93 -42.37
C TYR A 627 -7.51 -15.18 -41.48
N GLY A 628 -6.52 -16.04 -41.74
CA GLY A 628 -6.36 -17.31 -41.05
C GLY A 628 -5.72 -17.10 -39.69
N THR A 629 -6.52 -17.21 -38.62
CA THR A 629 -6.06 -17.31 -37.24
C THR A 629 -5.92 -18.80 -36.90
N THR A 630 -4.70 -19.27 -36.65
CA THR A 630 -4.45 -20.63 -36.13
C THR A 630 -4.60 -20.64 -34.62
N TYR A 631 -5.58 -21.38 -34.12
CA TYR A 631 -5.84 -21.56 -32.69
C TYR A 631 -5.17 -22.84 -32.16
N SER A 632 -4.52 -22.74 -31.01
CA SER A 632 -4.01 -23.87 -30.23
C SER A 632 -4.42 -23.64 -28.78
N SER A 633 -5.39 -24.40 -28.27
CA SER A 633 -5.83 -24.30 -26.87
C SER A 633 -5.26 -25.45 -26.03
N SER A 634 -4.58 -25.11 -24.94
CA SER A 634 -4.28 -26.00 -23.82
C SER A 634 -5.01 -25.51 -22.56
N SER A 635 -5.54 -26.44 -21.78
CA SER A 635 -6.61 -26.26 -20.78
C SER A 635 -6.16 -25.92 -19.34
N ASP A 636 -5.00 -25.28 -19.13
CA ASP A 636 -4.46 -25.00 -17.79
C ASP A 636 -4.60 -23.52 -17.38
N LYS A 637 -5.80 -22.93 -17.51
CA LYS A 637 -6.03 -21.55 -17.04
C LYS A 637 -6.24 -21.53 -15.50
N PRO A 638 -5.54 -20.66 -14.75
CA PRO A 638 -5.72 -20.52 -13.30
C PRO A 638 -7.17 -20.17 -12.92
N SER A 639 -7.66 -20.72 -11.81
CA SER A 639 -9.01 -20.41 -11.30
C SER A 639 -9.10 -18.95 -10.86
N HIS A 640 -10.21 -18.30 -11.20
CA HIS A 640 -10.57 -16.98 -10.69
C HIS A 640 -11.35 -17.04 -9.36
N GLU A 641 -11.48 -18.23 -8.77
CA GLU A 641 -12.14 -18.41 -7.48
C GLU A 641 -11.44 -17.62 -6.37
N GLY A 642 -12.25 -17.04 -5.49
CA GLY A 642 -11.82 -16.15 -4.41
C GLY A 642 -11.37 -14.75 -4.83
N LEU A 643 -11.22 -14.45 -6.12
CA LEU A 643 -10.87 -13.10 -6.59
C LEU A 643 -12.07 -12.15 -6.49
N ARG A 644 -11.81 -10.91 -6.08
CA ARG A 644 -12.83 -9.89 -5.83
C ARG A 644 -12.66 -8.71 -6.79
N ALA A 645 -13.77 -8.09 -7.22
CA ALA A 645 -13.77 -6.95 -8.14
C ALA A 645 -12.94 -7.19 -9.43
N ILE A 646 -12.99 -8.41 -9.98
CA ILE A 646 -12.14 -8.92 -11.07
C ILE A 646 -12.05 -7.95 -12.25
N ASP A 647 -13.19 -7.39 -12.65
CA ASP A 647 -13.33 -6.44 -13.76
C ASP A 647 -12.45 -5.19 -13.64
N SER A 648 -12.08 -4.81 -12.42
CA SER A 648 -11.21 -3.65 -12.17
C SER A 648 -9.76 -4.01 -11.94
N ILE A 649 -9.45 -5.23 -11.49
CA ILE A 649 -8.07 -5.62 -11.13
C ILE A 649 -7.31 -6.25 -12.31
N ILE A 650 -8.03 -6.87 -13.25
CA ILE A 650 -7.51 -7.33 -14.54
C ILE A 650 -7.71 -6.20 -15.55
N ARG A 651 -6.64 -5.62 -16.08
CA ARG A 651 -6.74 -4.47 -17.01
C ARG A 651 -5.65 -4.55 -18.07
N PRO A 652 -5.93 -4.17 -19.33
CA PRO A 652 -4.92 -4.06 -20.37
C PRO A 652 -3.93 -2.95 -20.04
N TYR A 653 -2.65 -3.16 -20.35
CA TYR A 653 -1.61 -2.15 -20.12
C TYR A 653 -0.37 -2.44 -20.96
N PRO A 654 0.48 -1.43 -21.24
CA PRO A 654 1.71 -1.67 -21.97
C PRO A 654 2.73 -2.41 -21.10
N LEU A 655 3.07 -3.63 -21.50
CA LEU A 655 4.21 -4.36 -20.93
C LEU A 655 5.54 -3.71 -21.34
N ALA A 656 5.64 -3.30 -22.61
CA ALA A 656 6.83 -2.66 -23.17
C ALA A 656 6.45 -1.73 -24.34
N LEU A 657 6.72 -0.42 -24.25
CA LEU A 657 6.45 0.56 -25.31
C LEU A 657 7.68 0.77 -26.20
N ASN A 658 7.53 0.59 -27.52
CA ASN A 658 8.54 1.01 -28.49
C ASN A 658 8.34 2.48 -28.90
N GLY A 659 8.63 3.40 -27.99
CA GLY A 659 8.40 4.82 -28.18
C GLY A 659 8.22 5.54 -26.85
N THR A 660 7.69 6.75 -26.89
CA THR A 660 7.30 7.49 -25.68
C THR A 660 5.80 7.49 -25.51
N PHE A 661 5.33 7.26 -24.29
CA PHE A 661 3.92 7.32 -23.92
C PHE A 661 3.32 8.71 -24.19
N LEU A 662 2.06 8.76 -24.65
CA LEU A 662 1.29 10.01 -24.77
C LEU A 662 0.03 9.97 -23.91
N ASP A 663 -0.78 8.91 -24.02
CA ASP A 663 -2.01 8.74 -23.25
C ASP A 663 -2.49 7.29 -23.33
N ALA A 664 -3.20 6.81 -22.31
CA ALA A 664 -3.94 5.57 -22.36
C ALA A 664 -5.18 5.63 -21.48
N ASP A 665 -6.18 4.85 -21.84
CA ASP A 665 -7.45 4.74 -21.13
C ASP A 665 -8.07 3.36 -21.38
N PHE A 666 -8.48 2.69 -20.30
CA PHE A 666 -9.39 1.55 -20.37
C PHE A 666 -10.77 1.98 -19.87
N ASP A 667 -11.69 2.17 -20.82
CA ASP A 667 -13.11 2.36 -20.53
C ASP A 667 -13.71 1.00 -20.18
N LEU A 668 -13.89 0.76 -18.88
CA LEU A 668 -14.43 -0.49 -18.37
C LEU A 668 -15.90 -0.71 -18.77
N GLN A 669 -16.70 0.35 -18.95
CA GLN A 669 -18.11 0.21 -19.32
C GLN A 669 -18.27 -0.21 -20.78
N GLN A 670 -17.43 0.33 -21.67
CA GLN A 670 -17.42 -0.03 -23.08
C GLN A 670 -16.47 -1.20 -23.39
N VAL A 671 -15.71 -1.67 -22.40
CA VAL A 671 -14.61 -2.64 -22.56
C VAL A 671 -13.74 -2.27 -23.76
N LYS A 672 -13.21 -1.04 -23.70
CA LYS A 672 -12.43 -0.42 -24.77
C LYS A 672 -11.12 0.12 -24.23
N TYR A 673 -10.01 -0.36 -24.77
CA TYR A 673 -8.68 0.14 -24.46
C TYR A 673 -8.16 1.01 -25.59
N THR A 674 -7.63 2.19 -25.25
CA THR A 674 -6.95 3.08 -26.19
C THR A 674 -5.56 3.37 -25.68
N LEU A 675 -4.54 3.21 -26.54
CA LEU A 675 -3.17 3.61 -26.25
C LEU A 675 -2.65 4.51 -27.37
N LYS A 676 -2.08 5.65 -26.97
CA LYS A 676 -1.40 6.62 -27.83
C LYS A 676 0.07 6.72 -27.43
N LEU A 677 0.94 6.69 -28.41
CA LEU A 677 2.38 6.82 -28.22
C LEU A 677 3.01 7.57 -29.38
N ASN A 678 4.20 8.11 -29.14
CA ASN A 678 5.09 8.55 -30.21
C ASN A 678 6.08 7.42 -30.50
N GLY A 679 5.85 6.70 -31.59
CA GLY A 679 6.57 5.50 -31.98
C GLY A 679 8.00 5.80 -32.39
N LYS A 680 8.88 4.83 -32.10
CA LYS A 680 10.27 4.86 -32.55
C LYS A 680 10.41 3.95 -33.77
N ASP A 681 10.89 4.51 -34.87
CA ASP A 681 11.11 3.77 -36.12
C ASP A 681 12.36 2.89 -36.00
N VAL A 682 12.19 1.71 -35.41
CA VAL A 682 13.23 0.68 -35.33
C VAL A 682 12.60 -0.62 -35.80
N SER A 683 13.08 -1.14 -36.92
CA SER A 683 12.60 -2.38 -37.57
C SER A 683 12.78 -3.67 -36.75
N GLN A 684 13.19 -3.57 -35.48
CA GLN A 684 13.62 -4.69 -34.64
C GLN A 684 12.88 -4.81 -33.29
N SER A 685 11.89 -3.96 -32.99
CA SER A 685 11.15 -4.07 -31.72
C SER A 685 9.68 -3.67 -31.82
N SER A 686 8.79 -4.52 -31.29
CA SER A 686 7.35 -4.27 -31.17
C SER A 686 7.00 -3.67 -29.80
N THR A 687 5.94 -2.85 -29.77
CA THR A 687 5.22 -2.52 -28.54
C THR A 687 4.47 -3.78 -28.08
N ARG A 688 4.55 -4.12 -26.79
CA ARG A 688 3.88 -5.28 -26.19
C ARG A 688 2.86 -4.81 -25.17
N ILE A 689 1.63 -5.31 -25.29
CA ILE A 689 0.49 -4.93 -24.47
C ILE A 689 -0.06 -6.21 -23.83
N TYR A 690 -0.23 -6.21 -22.51
CA TYR A 690 -1.01 -7.26 -21.87
C TYR A 690 -2.48 -7.09 -22.28
N LEU A 691 -3.07 -8.12 -22.87
CA LEU A 691 -4.40 -8.13 -23.42
C LEU A 691 -5.22 -9.23 -22.72
N PRO A 692 -5.89 -8.91 -21.60
CA PRO A 692 -6.55 -9.92 -20.79
C PRO A 692 -7.73 -10.55 -21.54
N HIS A 693 -7.72 -11.87 -21.66
CA HIS A 693 -8.83 -12.61 -22.29
C HIS A 693 -10.16 -12.41 -21.55
N TRP A 694 -10.10 -12.11 -20.24
CA TRP A 694 -11.26 -11.77 -19.42
C TRP A 694 -12.11 -10.65 -20.06
N HIS A 695 -11.47 -9.62 -20.59
CA HIS A 695 -12.13 -8.48 -21.23
C HIS A 695 -12.13 -8.59 -22.76
N PHE A 696 -11.13 -9.23 -23.35
CA PHE A 696 -10.91 -9.28 -24.79
C PHE A 696 -10.75 -10.73 -25.25
N PRO A 697 -11.83 -11.53 -25.26
CA PRO A 697 -11.76 -12.92 -25.68
C PRO A 697 -11.49 -13.04 -27.19
N SER A 698 -10.80 -14.12 -27.56
CA SER A 698 -10.48 -14.43 -28.95
C SER A 698 -11.76 -14.59 -29.78
N GLY A 699 -11.81 -13.94 -30.94
CA GLY A 699 -12.96 -13.98 -31.85
C GLY A 699 -13.94 -12.82 -31.68
N ASP A 700 -13.99 -12.19 -30.50
CA ASP A 700 -14.88 -11.06 -30.19
C ASP A 700 -14.11 -9.77 -29.88
N THR A 701 -12.85 -9.71 -30.30
CA THR A 701 -11.97 -8.56 -30.11
C THR A 701 -11.67 -7.90 -31.45
N ASP A 702 -11.97 -6.60 -31.56
CA ASP A 702 -11.66 -5.76 -32.70
C ASP A 702 -10.50 -4.82 -32.39
N ILE A 703 -9.56 -4.70 -33.33
CA ILE A 703 -8.31 -3.96 -33.14
C ILE A 703 -8.12 -2.99 -34.30
N ASP A 704 -8.24 -1.70 -34.00
CA ASP A 704 -7.97 -0.61 -34.92
C ASP A 704 -6.55 -0.06 -34.64
N ILE A 705 -5.66 -0.11 -35.63
CA ILE A 705 -4.30 0.47 -35.56
C ILE A 705 -4.11 1.55 -36.61
N THR A 706 -3.38 2.58 -36.23
CA THR A 706 -2.95 3.67 -37.13
C THR A 706 -1.96 3.21 -38.21
N SER A 707 -1.02 2.32 -37.86
CA SER A 707 -0.06 1.75 -38.80
C SER A 707 0.49 0.40 -38.34
N GLY A 708 1.10 -0.31 -39.30
CA GLY A 708 1.85 -1.54 -39.06
C GLY A 708 0.96 -2.78 -38.92
N SER A 709 1.28 -3.64 -37.96
CA SER A 709 0.62 -4.95 -37.80
C SER A 709 0.58 -5.40 -36.34
N VAL A 710 -0.40 -6.22 -36.00
CA VAL A 710 -0.54 -6.84 -34.67
C VAL A 710 -0.46 -8.36 -34.75
N THR A 711 0.10 -8.96 -33.71
CA THR A 711 0.07 -10.41 -33.46
C THR A 711 -0.29 -10.66 -32.01
N ILE A 712 -1.15 -11.64 -31.74
CA ILE A 712 -1.60 -11.97 -30.38
C ILE A 712 -1.05 -13.34 -30.01
N ASP A 713 -0.36 -13.41 -28.87
CA ASP A 713 -0.04 -14.64 -28.17
C ASP A 713 -1.15 -14.92 -27.15
N GLU A 714 -2.04 -15.86 -27.48
CA GLU A 714 -3.20 -16.19 -26.64
C GLU A 714 -2.82 -16.92 -25.35
N GLU A 715 -1.68 -17.62 -25.33
CA GLU A 715 -1.20 -18.33 -24.13
C GLU A 715 -0.66 -17.32 -23.10
N LEU A 716 0.06 -16.30 -23.59
CA LEU A 716 0.61 -15.26 -22.74
C LEU A 716 -0.34 -14.08 -22.50
N GLU A 717 -1.46 -14.01 -23.23
CA GLU A 717 -2.36 -12.86 -23.24
C GLU A 717 -1.59 -11.57 -23.58
N VAL A 718 -0.74 -11.64 -24.61
CA VAL A 718 0.09 -10.50 -25.06
C VAL A 718 -0.19 -10.17 -26.52
N LEU A 719 -0.52 -8.91 -26.77
CA LEU A 719 -0.56 -8.32 -28.10
C LEU A 719 0.78 -7.65 -28.40
N GLU A 720 1.40 -8.03 -29.51
CA GLU A 720 2.57 -7.34 -30.07
C GLU A 720 2.15 -6.47 -31.24
N TRP A 721 2.47 -5.18 -31.16
CA TRP A 721 2.15 -4.18 -32.16
C TRP A 721 3.45 -3.61 -32.76
N SER A 722 3.67 -3.94 -34.03
CA SER A 722 4.70 -3.29 -34.86
C SER A 722 4.06 -2.07 -35.52
N HIS A 723 4.67 -0.90 -35.37
CA HIS A 723 4.14 0.36 -35.89
C HIS A 723 5.27 1.25 -36.43
N LEU A 724 4.92 2.26 -37.23
CA LEU A 724 5.86 3.25 -37.73
C LEU A 724 6.29 4.23 -36.62
N GLY A 725 7.28 5.08 -36.92
CA GLY A 725 7.62 6.22 -36.09
C GLY A 725 6.55 7.32 -36.09
N GLY A 726 6.60 8.25 -35.12
CA GLY A 726 5.64 9.36 -35.01
C GLY A 726 4.42 9.00 -34.16
N GLU A 727 3.40 9.86 -34.13
CA GLU A 727 2.18 9.60 -33.34
C GLU A 727 1.43 8.38 -33.87
N GLN A 728 1.25 7.38 -33.01
CA GLN A 728 0.54 6.14 -33.29
C GLN A 728 -0.54 5.93 -32.24
N THR A 729 -1.66 5.37 -32.68
CA THR A 729 -2.77 4.93 -31.82
C THR A 729 -3.15 3.48 -32.13
N ILE A 730 -3.45 2.73 -31.08
CA ILE A 730 -4.17 1.45 -31.12
C ILE A 730 -5.44 1.57 -30.27
N VAL A 731 -6.54 1.05 -30.79
CA VAL A 731 -7.83 0.94 -30.09
C VAL A 731 -8.26 -0.51 -30.13
N ILE A 732 -8.56 -1.08 -28.97
CA ILE A 732 -8.99 -2.47 -28.80
C ILE A 732 -10.38 -2.46 -28.19
N LYS A 733 -11.34 -3.14 -28.81
CA LYS A 733 -12.76 -3.16 -28.39
C LYS A 733 -13.25 -4.59 -28.27
N ASN A 734 -14.10 -4.84 -27.28
CA ASN A 734 -14.91 -6.05 -27.25
C ASN A 734 -16.20 -5.84 -28.07
N LEU A 735 -16.43 -6.69 -29.08
CA LEU A 735 -17.56 -6.61 -30.01
C LEU A 735 -18.90 -7.04 -29.40
N ASN A 736 -18.88 -7.77 -28.28
CA ASN A 736 -20.09 -8.25 -27.60
C ASN A 736 -20.70 -7.21 -26.66
N VAL A 737 -20.00 -6.11 -26.39
CA VAL A 737 -20.54 -5.01 -25.61
C VAL A 737 -21.46 -4.21 -26.52
N LYS A 738 -22.76 -4.22 -26.23
CA LYS A 738 -23.69 -3.31 -26.91
C LYS A 738 -23.20 -1.89 -26.63
N GLU A 739 -22.84 -1.16 -27.68
CA GLU A 739 -22.55 0.27 -27.56
C GLU A 739 -23.68 0.90 -26.75
N ALA A 740 -23.35 1.41 -25.56
CA ALA A 740 -24.32 2.21 -24.83
C ALA A 740 -24.52 3.46 -25.68
N GLU A 741 -25.63 3.53 -26.41
CA GLU A 741 -25.98 4.71 -27.20
C GLU A 741 -25.78 5.93 -26.28
N GLN A 742 -24.86 6.81 -26.68
CA GLN A 742 -24.63 8.07 -26.02
C GLN A 742 -25.94 8.86 -26.07
N GLY A 743 -26.74 8.75 -25.01
CA GLY A 743 -28.04 9.41 -24.88
C GLY A 743 -27.92 10.91 -24.66
N TRP A 744 -27.19 11.61 -25.52
CA TRP A 744 -26.99 13.07 -25.49
C TRP A 744 -27.27 13.68 -26.86
N SER A 745 -28.47 13.45 -27.40
CA SER A 745 -29.04 14.29 -28.48
C SER A 745 -30.54 14.02 -28.70
N SER A 746 -31.40 14.41 -27.75
CA SER A 746 -32.83 14.67 -28.07
C SER A 746 -33.61 15.51 -27.03
N CYS A 747 -33.07 15.84 -25.85
CA CYS A 747 -33.82 16.61 -24.85
C CYS A 747 -33.88 18.14 -25.05
N PHE A 748 -33.51 18.68 -26.22
CA PHE A 748 -33.56 20.14 -26.48
C PHE A 748 -34.63 20.60 -27.49
N SER A 749 -35.53 19.72 -27.95
CA SER A 749 -36.61 20.11 -28.89
C SER A 749 -38.03 20.14 -28.30
N SER A 750 -38.23 19.81 -27.01
CA SER A 750 -39.58 19.78 -26.41
C SER A 750 -39.88 20.89 -25.38
N ILE A 751 -38.96 21.82 -25.12
CA ILE A 751 -39.15 22.90 -24.11
C ILE A 751 -39.35 24.30 -24.75
N ILE A 752 -39.36 24.45 -26.07
CA ILE A 752 -39.53 25.76 -26.74
C ILE A 752 -40.94 25.98 -27.35
N ASN A 753 -41.88 25.04 -27.25
CA ASN A 753 -43.24 25.20 -27.80
C ASN A 753 -44.37 25.31 -26.76
N SER A 754 -44.07 25.60 -25.50
CA SER A 754 -45.09 25.83 -24.45
C SER A 754 -44.99 27.20 -23.75
N CYS A 755 -44.29 28.16 -24.35
CA CYS A 755 -44.32 29.58 -23.97
C CYS A 755 -44.30 30.47 -25.23
N CYS A 756 -45.46 30.55 -25.90
CA CYS A 756 -45.90 31.66 -26.75
C CYS A 756 -47.43 31.66 -26.74
#